data_AF-A0A973ATY3-F1
#
_entry.id   AF-A0A973ATY3-F1
#
_cell.length_a   1.000
_cell.length_b   1.000
_cell.length_c   1.000
_cell.angle_alpha   90.00
_cell.angle_beta   90.00
_cell.angle_gamma   90.00
#
_symmetry.space_group_name_H-M   'P 1'
#
loop_
_entity.id
_entity.type
_entity.pdbx_description
1 polymer ?
#
loop_
_entity_poly.entity_id
_entity_poly.type
_entity_poly.pdbx_seq_one_letter_code
_entity_poly.pdbx_strand_id
1 'polypeptide(L)'
;MPATEQTWRSLKVLHAAFAVAAILLLLSTILMLAVDHDRPWKKYQREFRALETWSAAARIDEQDSRSYEEKSRQLVEAVAEARRADLDPALAAEFLVQVRTVPVDSQSADLAQLDIDQLKTQADPAERLALRGDLLQRLRDIAGRAKFREDLLAGQLKLRKAELDKNRADYELAVAEEAPSARLAELLSITGAKRSDVVAATLAFQASNTHRKSLESSLRRLTAAEDATAKELADHRTKLKQLAKTFQDRAPNAGKTLLELPVLDAFNGPLRIEQIWLPHLTINNNFRDVARFDRCITCHKGMDKSAPGSPTDPAYRQLETITLSVPTPTKPPEKAVVVGDGNHQLEDLYGFHIAPRGLFRAEDPTVSTVLKESSAAEAGLLSGDVIIAIGGGKTMARRVATAALLETPEWGKPLEITVRRGVPQPYSTHPRLDLFVGSTSPHPQQTFGCTVCHGGQGSATSFKWTSHSANTPKQGHEWHDEYGWFNNHHWIYPMLPQRFEESSCLKCHHQVVDLEPSERYPEPPAPKLVEGYHLIRQYGCYGCHEINGWAGPDKRIGPDMRLAPNYHEVAEAISSDAGLTALGPTVGRWVEDVRSSPDGRQSRERLRETIQRDMAAGADAKLSSRSHQMASLLKDPETPGTLPKVGPSLRHVASKVGFDWLYAWLRNPQDFRPSTK
;
A
#
# COMPACT_ATOMS: atom_id res chain seq x y z
N MET A 1 -34.31 71.71 -37.03
CA MET A 1 -35.36 70.71 -36.76
C MET A 1 -35.02 70.07 -35.42
N PRO A 2 -35.85 70.21 -34.36
CA PRO A 2 -35.58 69.52 -33.11
C PRO A 2 -35.80 68.01 -33.31
N ALA A 3 -34.79 67.20 -32.99
CA ALA A 3 -34.93 65.75 -33.00
C ALA A 3 -35.99 65.37 -31.96
N THR A 4 -37.01 64.61 -32.37
CA THR A 4 -38.05 64.13 -31.46
C THR A 4 -37.44 63.03 -30.58
N GLU A 5 -37.49 63.19 -29.25
CA GLU A 5 -37.09 62.21 -28.23
C GLU A 5 -37.92 60.90 -28.26
N GLN A 6 -38.67 60.65 -29.33
CA GLN A 6 -39.54 59.49 -29.48
C GLN A 6 -38.73 58.28 -29.92
N THR A 7 -38.57 57.33 -29.02
CA THR A 7 -37.94 56.04 -29.29
C THR A 7 -38.91 55.14 -30.08
N TRP A 8 -38.40 54.39 -31.06
CA TRP A 8 -39.18 53.48 -31.91
C TRP A 8 -39.91 52.38 -31.12
N ARG A 9 -39.42 52.02 -29.92
CA ARG A 9 -40.06 51.09 -28.99
C ARG A 9 -40.19 51.73 -27.62
N SER A 10 -41.28 51.39 -26.90
CA SER A 10 -41.48 51.83 -25.51
C SER A 10 -40.31 51.42 -24.62
N LEU A 11 -39.62 52.40 -24.05
CA LEU A 11 -38.51 52.20 -23.11
C LEU A 11 -38.92 51.32 -21.92
N LYS A 12 -40.15 51.48 -21.39
CA LYS A 12 -40.65 50.66 -20.28
C LYS A 12 -40.72 49.18 -20.65
N VAL A 13 -41.19 48.87 -21.87
CA VAL A 13 -41.28 47.49 -22.36
C VAL A 13 -39.88 46.92 -22.61
N LEU A 14 -38.97 47.71 -23.16
CA LEU A 14 -37.59 47.29 -23.40
C LEU A 14 -36.85 47.02 -22.08
N HIS A 15 -37.00 47.88 -21.06
CA HIS A 15 -36.43 47.66 -19.73
C HIS A 15 -36.99 46.41 -19.06
N ALA A 16 -38.30 46.17 -19.15
CA ALA A 16 -38.92 44.95 -18.61
C ALA A 16 -38.40 43.69 -19.32
N ALA A 17 -38.34 43.70 -20.66
CA ALA A 17 -37.81 42.59 -21.44
C ALA A 17 -36.33 42.32 -21.12
N PHE A 18 -35.51 43.37 -20.99
CA PHE A 18 -34.11 43.26 -20.60
C PHE A 18 -33.96 42.70 -19.19
N ALA A 19 -34.76 43.17 -18.22
CA ALA A 19 -34.75 42.66 -16.85
C ALA A 19 -35.11 41.17 -16.80
N VAL A 20 -36.15 40.75 -17.52
CA VAL A 20 -36.54 39.32 -17.61
C VAL A 20 -35.43 38.50 -18.26
N ALA A 21 -34.86 38.94 -19.38
CA ALA A 21 -33.75 38.24 -20.04
C ALA A 21 -32.52 38.13 -19.14
N ALA A 22 -32.19 39.18 -18.39
CA ALA A 22 -31.08 39.19 -17.44
C ALA A 22 -31.33 38.21 -16.27
N ILE A 23 -32.56 38.13 -15.74
CA ILE A 23 -32.92 37.15 -14.71
C ILE A 23 -32.85 35.72 -15.26
N LEU A 24 -33.36 35.47 -16.47
CA LEU A 24 -33.29 34.15 -17.11
C LEU A 24 -31.84 33.72 -17.35
N LEU A 25 -31.00 34.64 -17.83
CA LEU A 25 -29.57 34.39 -17.99
C LEU A 25 -28.91 34.07 -16.64
N LEU A 26 -29.17 34.86 -15.60
CA LEU A 26 -28.64 34.62 -14.26
C LEU A 26 -29.05 33.24 -13.71
N LEU A 27 -30.34 32.89 -13.80
CA LEU A 27 -30.85 31.60 -13.36
C LEU A 27 -30.21 30.45 -14.15
N SER A 28 -30.06 30.61 -15.48
CA SER A 28 -29.39 29.62 -16.32
C SER A 28 -27.92 29.47 -15.96
N THR A 29 -27.21 30.57 -15.66
CA THR A 29 -25.81 30.54 -15.24
C THR A 29 -25.66 29.86 -13.88
N ILE A 30 -26.53 30.17 -12.90
CA ILE A 30 -26.55 29.52 -11.59
C ILE A 30 -26.83 28.02 -11.75
N LEU A 31 -27.80 27.64 -12.58
CA LEU A 31 -28.11 26.23 -12.84
C LEU A 31 -26.93 25.50 -13.49
N MET A 32 -26.30 26.09 -14.49
CA MET A 32 -25.11 25.55 -15.14
C MET A 32 -23.98 25.33 -14.12
N LEU A 33 -23.73 26.31 -13.26
CA LEU A 33 -22.72 26.21 -12.20
C LEU A 33 -23.08 25.16 -11.14
N ALA A 34 -24.35 25.04 -10.77
CA ALA A 34 -24.81 24.01 -9.84
C ALA A 34 -24.62 22.60 -10.42
N VAL A 35 -24.96 22.40 -11.70
CA VAL A 35 -24.78 21.12 -12.40
C VAL A 35 -23.30 20.79 -12.59
N ASP A 36 -22.45 21.77 -12.90
CA ASP A 36 -20.99 21.55 -12.99
C ASP A 36 -20.34 21.37 -11.62
N HIS A 37 -20.92 21.96 -10.58
CA HIS A 37 -20.47 21.75 -9.22
C HIS A 37 -20.78 20.32 -8.74
N ASP A 38 -21.94 19.75 -9.08
CA ASP A 38 -22.39 18.42 -8.64
C ASP A 38 -21.92 17.26 -9.53
N ARG A 39 -20.63 17.26 -9.90
CA ARG A 39 -20.06 16.18 -10.72
C ARG A 39 -19.96 14.87 -9.91
N PRO A 40 -20.36 13.70 -10.47
CA PRO A 40 -20.40 12.44 -9.74
C PRO A 40 -19.09 12.03 -9.05
N TRP A 41 -17.93 12.34 -9.64
CA TRP A 41 -16.63 11.98 -9.07
C TRP A 41 -16.35 12.64 -7.71
N LYS A 42 -16.92 13.83 -7.44
CA LYS A 42 -16.69 14.57 -6.20
C LYS A 42 -17.24 13.82 -4.98
N LYS A 43 -18.33 13.06 -5.15
CA LYS A 43 -18.88 12.17 -4.10
C LYS A 43 -17.80 11.23 -3.57
N TYR A 44 -17.08 10.55 -4.45
CA TYR A 44 -16.06 9.58 -4.05
C TYR A 44 -14.87 10.25 -3.34
N GLN A 45 -14.42 11.41 -3.79
CA GLN A 45 -13.35 12.13 -3.08
C GLN A 45 -13.79 12.67 -1.72
N ARG A 46 -15.03 13.15 -1.58
CA ARG A 46 -15.60 13.58 -0.29
C ARG A 46 -15.71 12.40 0.68
N GLU A 47 -16.24 11.26 0.22
CA GLU A 47 -16.33 10.05 1.02
C GLU A 47 -14.94 9.52 1.42
N PHE A 48 -13.95 9.53 0.52
CA PHE A 48 -12.59 9.13 0.86
C PHE A 48 -11.92 10.07 1.87
N ARG A 49 -12.16 11.39 1.78
CA ARG A 49 -11.70 12.33 2.82
C ARG A 49 -12.37 12.08 4.17
N ALA A 50 -13.66 11.75 4.17
CA ALA A 50 -14.37 11.38 5.37
C ALA A 50 -13.77 10.10 5.98
N LEU A 51 -13.45 9.10 5.15
CA LEU A 51 -12.72 7.89 5.54
C LEU A 51 -11.37 8.24 6.20
N GLU A 52 -10.53 9.06 5.56
CA GLU A 52 -9.22 9.47 6.09
C GLU A 52 -9.33 10.27 7.39
N THR A 53 -10.39 11.07 7.53
CA THR A 53 -10.68 11.84 8.75
C THR A 53 -11.14 10.92 9.86
N TRP A 54 -12.02 9.95 9.56
CA TRP A 54 -12.49 8.96 10.51
C TRP A 54 -11.33 8.08 11.01
N SER A 55 -10.47 7.59 10.12
CA SER A 55 -9.30 6.79 10.53
C SER A 55 -8.31 7.59 11.38
N ALA A 56 -8.21 8.91 11.17
CA ALA A 56 -7.42 9.78 12.03
C ALA A 56 -8.08 9.98 13.41
N ALA A 57 -9.41 10.15 13.45
CA ALA A 57 -10.18 10.25 14.69
C ALA A 57 -10.09 8.96 15.53
N ALA A 58 -10.28 7.79 14.91
CA ALA A 58 -10.18 6.49 15.59
C ALA A 58 -8.80 6.27 16.26
N ARG A 59 -7.72 6.78 15.65
CA ARG A 59 -6.37 6.77 16.24
C ARG A 59 -6.20 7.74 17.40
N ILE A 60 -6.98 8.81 17.45
CA ILE A 60 -7.02 9.73 18.60
C ILE A 60 -7.84 9.08 19.71
N ASP A 61 -8.99 8.47 19.41
CA ASP A 61 -9.80 7.74 20.39
C ASP A 61 -9.00 6.62 21.07
N GLU A 62 -8.09 5.94 20.36
CA GLU A 62 -7.16 4.96 20.95
C GLU A 62 -6.28 5.58 22.05
N GLN A 63 -5.95 6.86 21.92
CA GLN A 63 -5.11 7.60 22.84
C GLN A 63 -5.91 8.23 23.99
N ASP A 64 -7.23 8.28 23.88
CA ASP A 64 -8.13 8.61 24.99
C ASP A 64 -8.49 7.36 25.83
N SER A 65 -7.93 6.18 25.51
CA SER A 65 -8.11 4.98 26.32
C SER A 65 -7.42 5.08 27.68
N ARG A 66 -7.95 4.39 28.70
CA ARG A 66 -7.35 4.35 30.05
C ARG A 66 -5.90 3.86 30.00
N SER A 67 -5.60 2.92 29.11
CA SER A 67 -4.26 2.36 28.93
C SER A 67 -3.23 3.41 28.50
N TYR A 68 -3.64 4.39 27.70
CA TYR A 68 -2.78 5.47 27.23
C TYR A 68 -2.54 6.50 28.34
N GLU A 69 -3.59 6.90 29.07
CA GLU A 69 -3.47 7.81 30.21
C GLU A 69 -2.53 7.25 31.28
N GLU A 70 -2.67 5.96 31.59
CA GLU A 70 -1.80 5.25 32.53
C GLU A 70 -0.34 5.30 32.07
N LYS A 71 -0.08 5.03 30.79
CA LYS A 71 1.28 5.10 30.23
C LYS A 71 1.85 6.52 30.30
N SER A 72 1.04 7.53 30.01
CA SER A 72 1.44 8.93 30.16
C SER A 72 1.80 9.26 31.61
N ARG A 73 1.02 8.79 32.59
CA ARG A 73 1.32 8.98 34.02
C ARG A 73 2.64 8.30 34.42
N GLN A 74 2.83 7.05 34.03
CA GLN A 74 4.07 6.30 34.27
C GLN A 74 5.30 6.99 33.68
N LEU A 75 5.20 7.54 32.46
CA LEU A 75 6.30 8.27 31.82
C LEU A 75 6.59 9.59 32.54
N VAL A 76 5.57 10.32 33.01
CA VAL A 76 5.76 11.54 33.81
C VAL A 76 6.46 11.22 35.14
N GLU A 77 6.04 10.15 35.82
CA GLU A 77 6.68 9.69 37.06
C GLU A 77 8.12 9.24 36.82
N ALA A 78 8.38 8.48 35.75
CA ALA A 78 9.72 8.03 35.39
C ALA A 78 10.69 9.21 35.12
N VAL A 79 10.23 10.25 34.43
CA VAL A 79 11.02 11.48 34.22
C VAL A 79 11.26 12.22 35.53
N ALA A 80 10.25 12.32 36.40
CA ALA A 80 10.41 12.94 37.71
C ALA A 80 11.44 12.20 38.57
N GLU A 81 11.44 10.87 38.52
CA GLU A 81 12.39 10.03 39.25
C GLU A 81 13.81 10.15 38.67
N ALA A 82 13.97 10.09 37.35
CA ALA A 82 15.27 10.29 36.71
C ALA A 82 15.88 11.66 37.00
N ARG A 83 15.04 12.69 37.22
CA ARG A 83 15.47 14.03 37.62
C ARG A 83 15.90 14.15 39.09
N ARG A 84 15.36 13.31 39.97
CA ARG A 84 15.77 13.25 41.38
C ARG A 84 17.00 12.39 41.60
N ALA A 85 17.28 11.47 40.69
CA ALA A 85 18.46 10.63 40.75
C ALA A 85 19.77 11.44 40.76
N ASP A 86 20.72 10.96 41.55
CA ASP A 86 22.02 11.59 41.70
C ASP A 86 22.84 11.52 40.41
N LEU A 87 23.61 12.58 40.16
CA LEU A 87 24.57 12.60 39.07
C LEU A 87 25.76 11.70 39.42
N ASP A 88 26.25 10.94 38.44
CA ASP A 88 27.46 10.13 38.60
C ASP A 88 28.66 11.05 38.92
N PRO A 89 29.27 10.94 40.13
CA PRO A 89 30.37 11.79 40.53
C PRO A 89 31.61 11.65 39.63
N ALA A 90 31.84 10.47 39.07
CA ALA A 90 32.98 10.21 38.19
C ALA A 90 32.82 10.92 36.85
N LEU A 91 31.61 10.86 36.26
CA LEU A 91 31.30 11.57 35.02
C LEU A 91 31.31 13.10 35.21
N ALA A 92 30.82 13.58 36.35
CA ALA A 92 30.87 15.00 36.67
C ALA A 92 32.32 15.49 36.82
N ALA A 93 33.17 14.73 37.51
CA ALA A 93 34.60 15.03 37.63
C ALA A 93 35.31 14.99 36.28
N GLU A 94 35.03 13.98 35.44
CA GLU A 94 35.55 13.88 34.08
C GLU A 94 35.23 15.13 33.26
N PHE A 95 33.96 15.60 33.30
CA PHE A 95 33.55 16.81 32.61
C PHE A 95 34.36 18.02 33.08
N LEU A 96 34.53 18.23 34.39
CA LEU A 96 35.29 19.36 34.92
C LEU A 96 36.78 19.32 34.56
N VAL A 97 37.38 18.12 34.50
CA VAL A 97 38.76 17.95 34.01
C VAL A 97 38.86 18.41 32.56
N GLN A 98 37.91 18.02 31.72
CA GLN A 98 37.87 18.46 30.32
C GLN A 98 37.72 19.98 30.24
N VAL A 99 36.82 20.60 31.00
CA VAL A 99 36.64 22.07 31.03
C VAL A 99 37.95 22.80 31.37
N ARG A 100 38.70 22.30 32.36
CA ARG A 100 39.98 22.90 32.79
C ARG A 100 41.10 22.84 31.75
N THR A 101 40.98 22.01 30.70
CA THR A 101 41.95 22.02 29.59
C THR A 101 41.99 23.35 28.83
N VAL A 102 40.92 24.15 28.94
CA VAL A 102 40.83 25.49 28.33
C VAL A 102 40.90 26.53 29.45
N PRO A 103 42.00 27.31 29.56
CA PRO A 103 42.23 28.20 30.70
C PRO A 103 41.09 29.17 31.00
N VAL A 104 40.46 29.74 29.97
CA VAL A 104 39.36 30.71 30.11
C VAL A 104 38.10 30.12 30.77
N ASP A 105 37.92 28.80 30.75
CA ASP A 105 36.77 28.15 31.39
C ASP A 105 37.08 27.62 32.80
N SER A 106 38.32 27.75 33.30
CA SER A 106 38.71 27.20 34.61
C SER A 106 37.85 27.73 35.73
N GLN A 107 37.56 29.04 35.73
CA GLN A 107 36.65 29.65 36.70
C GLN A 107 35.23 29.06 36.64
N SER A 108 34.75 28.71 35.44
CA SER A 108 33.44 28.07 35.29
C SER A 108 33.43 26.64 35.85
N ALA A 109 34.55 25.92 35.72
CA ALA A 109 34.72 24.59 36.30
C ALA A 109 34.73 24.66 37.84
N ASP A 110 35.34 25.69 38.42
CA ASP A 110 35.40 25.86 39.87
C ASP A 110 34.02 26.22 40.46
N LEU A 111 33.24 27.06 39.78
CA LEU A 111 31.84 27.32 40.15
C LEU A 111 30.98 26.04 40.05
N ALA A 112 31.16 25.24 38.99
CA ALA A 112 30.45 23.97 38.87
C ALA A 112 30.86 22.95 39.94
N GLN A 113 32.12 22.97 40.38
CA GLN A 113 32.58 22.14 41.50
C GLN A 113 31.88 22.54 42.81
N LEU A 114 31.73 23.84 43.07
CA LEU A 114 30.98 24.34 44.24
C LEU A 114 29.52 23.87 44.20
N ASP A 115 28.86 23.95 43.04
CA ASP A 115 27.48 23.48 42.87
C ASP A 115 27.37 21.96 43.13
N ILE A 116 28.35 21.16 42.68
CA ILE A 116 28.41 19.72 42.98
C ILE A 116 28.55 19.46 44.49
N ASP A 117 29.39 20.23 45.17
CA ASP A 117 29.63 20.04 46.60
C ASP A 117 28.45 20.52 47.46
N GLN A 118 27.74 21.57 47.02
CA GLN A 118 26.45 21.96 47.58
C GLN A 118 25.39 20.88 47.36
N LEU A 119 25.30 20.32 46.15
CA LEU A 119 24.35 19.25 45.83
C LEU A 119 24.55 18.01 46.70
N LYS A 120 25.80 17.65 47.01
CA LYS A 120 26.12 16.51 47.90
C LYS A 120 25.66 16.71 49.34
N THR A 121 25.72 17.95 49.84
CA THR A 121 25.42 18.29 51.24
C THR A 121 23.97 18.65 51.49
N GLN A 122 23.21 18.97 50.42
CA GLN A 122 21.79 19.29 50.51
C GLN A 122 20.93 18.05 50.82
N ALA A 123 20.15 18.13 51.89
CA ALA A 123 19.25 17.08 52.37
C ALA A 123 17.79 17.28 51.93
N ASP A 124 17.36 18.51 51.65
CA ASP A 124 16.00 18.78 51.19
C ASP A 124 15.80 18.33 49.72
N PRO A 125 14.83 17.44 49.43
CA PRO A 125 14.64 16.91 48.07
C PRO A 125 14.25 17.97 47.02
N ALA A 126 13.52 19.02 47.40
CA ALA A 126 13.07 20.05 46.47
C ALA A 126 14.22 21.00 46.13
N GLU A 127 15.01 21.42 47.12
CA GLU A 127 16.22 22.22 46.91
C GLU A 127 17.28 21.43 46.15
N ARG A 128 17.45 20.12 46.43
CA ARG A 128 18.38 19.26 45.68
C ARG A 128 18.01 19.18 44.19
N LEU A 129 16.72 19.04 43.88
CA LEU A 129 16.23 19.03 42.50
C LEU A 129 16.53 20.35 41.78
N ALA A 130 16.31 21.49 42.44
CA ALA A 130 16.61 22.82 41.89
C ALA A 130 18.12 22.98 41.63
N LEU A 131 18.97 22.67 42.62
CA LEU A 131 20.43 22.75 42.50
C LEU A 131 20.98 21.84 41.38
N ARG A 132 20.45 20.62 41.24
CA ARG A 132 20.82 19.72 40.15
C ARG A 132 20.45 20.32 38.79
N GLY A 133 19.27 20.93 38.68
CA GLY A 133 18.82 21.63 37.48
C GLY A 133 19.75 22.78 37.09
N ASP A 134 20.10 23.63 38.06
CA ASP A 134 21.01 24.76 37.88
C ASP A 134 22.42 24.32 37.49
N LEU A 135 22.95 23.28 38.14
CA LEU A 135 24.23 22.66 37.78
C LEU A 135 24.21 22.18 36.33
N LEU A 136 23.22 21.37 35.93
CA LEU A 136 23.12 20.87 34.55
C LEU A 136 22.97 22.01 33.53
N GLN A 137 22.26 23.09 33.87
CA GLN A 137 22.18 24.28 33.04
C GLN A 137 23.56 24.94 32.89
N ARG A 138 24.33 25.09 33.97
CA ARG A 138 25.69 25.63 33.92
C ARG A 138 26.61 24.76 33.05
N LEU A 139 26.55 23.43 33.19
CA LEU A 139 27.34 22.52 32.34
C LEU A 139 26.97 22.67 30.86
N ARG A 140 25.67 22.81 30.55
CA ARG A 140 25.18 23.11 29.19
C ARG A 140 25.70 24.45 28.68
N ASP A 141 25.72 25.49 29.49
CA ASP A 141 26.25 26.80 29.12
C ASP A 141 27.76 26.77 28.83
N ILE A 142 28.53 25.98 29.60
CA ILE A 142 29.96 25.76 29.34
C ILE A 142 30.17 25.09 27.97
N ALA A 143 29.42 24.02 27.68
CA ALA A 143 29.47 23.35 26.38
C ALA A 143 29.02 24.30 25.23
N GLY A 144 28.01 25.14 25.49
CA GLY A 144 27.57 26.19 24.56
C GLY A 144 28.65 27.22 24.25
N ARG A 145 29.41 27.67 25.27
CA ARG A 145 30.58 28.55 25.07
C ARG A 145 31.68 27.87 24.25
N ALA A 146 31.95 26.59 24.50
CA ALA A 146 32.91 25.82 23.70
C ALA A 146 32.48 25.71 22.23
N LYS A 147 31.19 25.50 21.98
CA LYS A 147 30.61 25.53 20.63
C LYS A 147 30.75 26.88 19.95
N PHE A 148 30.45 27.97 20.65
CA PHE A 148 30.61 29.31 20.11
C PHE A 148 32.06 29.61 19.68
N ARG A 149 33.05 29.19 20.49
CA ARG A 149 34.48 29.31 20.13
C ARG A 149 34.85 28.48 18.90
N GLU A 150 34.36 27.26 18.80
CA GLU A 150 34.56 26.43 17.61
C GLU A 150 33.96 27.11 16.37
N ASP A 151 32.72 27.60 16.44
CA ASP A 151 32.04 28.24 15.32
C ASP A 151 32.82 29.50 14.85
N LEU A 152 33.40 30.27 15.79
CA LEU A 152 34.29 31.40 15.49
C LEU A 152 35.56 30.96 14.76
N LEU A 153 36.24 29.90 15.25
CA LEU A 153 37.45 29.35 14.61
C LEU A 153 37.16 28.75 13.23
N ALA A 154 36.00 28.12 13.05
CA ALA A 154 35.55 27.62 11.75
C ALA A 154 35.39 28.75 10.73
N GLY A 155 34.80 29.88 11.16
CA GLY A 155 34.69 31.09 10.35
C GLY A 155 36.06 31.66 9.97
N GLN A 156 36.97 31.80 10.93
CA GLN A 156 38.34 32.26 10.69
C GLN A 156 39.10 31.34 9.73
N LEU A 157 38.99 30.01 9.89
CA LEU A 157 39.61 29.03 9.00
C LEU A 157 39.09 29.17 7.55
N LYS A 158 37.79 29.38 7.38
CA LYS A 158 37.19 29.61 6.05
C LYS A 158 37.78 30.85 5.38
N LEU A 159 37.94 31.95 6.12
CA LEU A 159 38.57 33.17 5.60
C LEU A 159 40.03 32.94 5.22
N ARG A 160 40.82 32.28 6.06
CA ARG A 160 42.24 31.99 5.77
C ARG A 160 42.41 31.08 4.56
N LYS A 161 41.52 30.11 4.35
CA LYS A 161 41.50 29.27 3.15
C LYS A 161 41.20 30.08 1.89
N ALA A 162 40.21 30.98 1.94
CA ALA A 162 39.90 31.86 0.82
C ALA A 162 41.08 32.79 0.47
N GLU A 163 41.80 33.31 1.47
CA GLU A 163 43.03 34.09 1.24
C GLU A 163 44.14 33.25 0.57
N LEU A 164 44.32 31.99 1.01
CA LEU A 164 45.28 31.08 0.38
C LEU A 164 44.92 30.78 -1.07
N ASP A 165 43.65 30.48 -1.34
CA ASP A 165 43.16 30.19 -2.70
C ASP A 165 43.37 31.38 -3.63
N LYS A 166 43.10 32.60 -3.16
CA LYS A 166 43.40 33.83 -3.89
C LYS A 166 44.89 33.94 -4.21
N ASN A 167 45.78 33.82 -3.22
CA ASN A 167 47.21 33.98 -3.44
C ASN A 167 47.79 32.88 -4.35
N ARG A 168 47.23 31.67 -4.29
CA ARG A 168 47.56 30.59 -5.22
C ARG A 168 47.16 30.94 -6.65
N ALA A 169 45.97 31.47 -6.85
CA ALA A 169 45.51 31.95 -8.15
C ALA A 169 46.37 33.11 -8.67
N ASP A 170 46.73 34.08 -7.81
CA ASP A 170 47.62 35.20 -8.17
C ASP A 170 49.00 34.69 -8.64
N TYR A 171 49.54 33.64 -7.99
CA TYR A 171 50.77 32.97 -8.43
C TYR A 171 50.58 32.24 -9.77
N GLU A 172 49.52 31.44 -9.92
CA GLU A 172 49.23 30.70 -11.16
C GLU A 172 49.04 31.64 -12.36
N LEU A 173 48.38 32.79 -12.16
CA LEU A 173 48.23 33.85 -13.17
C LEU A 173 49.59 34.46 -13.55
N ALA A 174 50.43 34.79 -12.56
CA ALA A 174 51.76 35.35 -12.83
C ALA A 174 52.67 34.36 -13.59
N VAL A 175 52.50 33.04 -13.37
CA VAL A 175 53.18 32.01 -14.17
C VAL A 175 52.68 32.01 -15.61
N ALA A 176 51.36 32.10 -15.81
CA ALA A 176 50.75 32.13 -17.15
C ALA A 176 51.13 33.39 -17.96
N GLU A 177 51.36 34.51 -17.28
CA GLU A 177 51.79 35.79 -17.88
C GLU A 177 53.32 35.92 -18.07
N GLU A 178 54.09 34.84 -17.82
CA GLU A 178 55.55 34.83 -17.92
C GLU A 178 56.24 35.92 -17.08
N ALA A 179 55.70 36.20 -15.89
CA ALA A 179 56.22 37.25 -15.01
C ALA A 179 57.70 37.01 -14.59
N PRO A 180 58.46 38.07 -14.27
CA PRO A 180 59.86 37.94 -13.87
C PRO A 180 60.05 37.02 -12.66
N SER A 181 61.16 36.28 -12.63
CA SER A 181 61.49 35.30 -11.57
C SER A 181 61.41 35.88 -10.15
N ALA A 182 61.79 37.15 -9.97
CA ALA A 182 61.67 37.85 -8.69
C ALA A 182 60.21 37.97 -8.20
N ARG A 183 59.26 38.24 -9.10
CA ARG A 183 57.83 38.35 -8.78
C ARG A 183 57.21 36.99 -8.46
N LEU A 184 57.60 35.96 -9.19
CA LEU A 184 57.18 34.58 -8.90
C LEU A 184 57.68 34.12 -7.52
N ALA A 185 58.92 34.44 -7.17
CA ALA A 185 59.48 34.12 -5.85
C ALA A 185 58.74 34.85 -4.71
N GLU A 186 58.37 36.12 -4.90
CA GLU A 186 57.58 36.90 -3.95
C GLU A 186 56.19 36.28 -3.71
N LEU A 187 55.42 36.01 -4.78
CA LEU A 187 54.08 35.41 -4.69
C LEU A 187 54.10 34.01 -4.09
N LEU A 188 55.14 33.22 -4.40
CA LEU A 188 55.34 31.90 -3.80
C LEU A 188 55.63 32.00 -2.30
N SER A 189 56.41 33.00 -1.87
CA SER A 189 56.67 33.27 -0.45
C SER A 189 55.39 33.65 0.31
N ILE A 190 54.57 34.55 -0.26
CA ILE A 190 53.28 34.96 0.31
C ILE A 190 52.34 33.75 0.43
N THR A 191 52.26 32.94 -0.63
CA THR A 191 51.44 31.72 -0.65
C THR A 191 51.92 30.72 0.41
N GLY A 192 53.24 30.55 0.55
CA GLY A 192 53.85 29.70 1.58
C GLY A 192 53.52 30.17 3.00
N ALA A 193 53.63 31.47 3.28
CA ALA A 193 53.25 32.06 4.56
C ALA A 193 51.76 31.84 4.87
N LYS A 194 50.88 32.06 3.89
CA LYS A 194 49.43 31.84 4.04
C LYS A 194 49.05 30.37 4.18
N ARG A 195 49.80 29.47 3.56
CA ARG A 195 49.65 28.04 3.79
C ARG A 195 49.94 27.67 5.24
N SER A 196 50.97 28.27 5.84
CA SER A 196 51.28 28.11 7.26
C SER A 196 50.15 28.62 8.17
N ASP A 197 49.59 29.80 7.86
CA ASP A 197 48.42 30.34 8.57
C ASP A 197 47.22 29.38 8.54
N VAL A 198 46.92 28.79 7.38
CA VAL A 198 45.83 27.82 7.23
C VAL A 198 46.09 26.56 8.04
N VAL A 199 47.33 26.06 8.07
CA VAL A 199 47.70 24.89 8.91
C VAL A 199 47.50 25.21 10.39
N ALA A 200 47.98 26.37 10.86
CA ALA A 200 47.80 26.79 12.25
C ALA A 200 46.31 26.95 12.63
N ALA A 201 45.52 27.61 11.78
CA ALA A 201 44.08 27.76 11.98
C ALA A 201 43.33 26.41 11.95
N THR A 202 43.79 25.47 11.12
CA THR A 202 43.22 24.11 11.06
C THR A 202 43.46 23.36 12.36
N LEU A 203 44.68 23.42 12.90
CA LEU A 203 45.02 22.78 14.18
C LEU A 203 44.22 23.38 15.34
N ALA A 204 44.08 24.71 15.39
CA ALA A 204 43.28 25.39 16.39
C ALA A 204 41.79 24.98 16.34
N PHE A 205 41.20 24.94 15.13
CA PHE A 205 39.84 24.46 14.93
C PHE A 205 39.67 23.00 15.37
N GLN A 206 40.61 22.11 14.99
CA GLN A 206 40.57 20.69 15.37
C GLN A 206 40.64 20.50 16.89
N ALA A 207 41.50 21.23 17.59
CA ALA A 207 41.57 21.23 19.05
C ALA A 207 40.25 21.68 19.68
N SER A 208 39.67 22.80 19.22
CA SER A 208 38.40 23.32 19.74
C SER A 208 37.23 22.38 19.48
N ASN A 209 37.15 21.78 18.29
CA ASN A 209 36.12 20.80 17.93
C ASN A 209 36.24 19.54 18.79
N THR A 210 37.46 19.03 18.99
CA THR A 210 37.72 17.86 19.84
C THR A 210 37.29 18.13 21.29
N HIS A 211 37.66 19.29 21.83
CA HIS A 211 37.28 19.71 23.17
C HIS A 211 35.75 19.82 23.32
N ARG A 212 35.04 20.52 22.41
CA ARG A 212 33.57 20.60 22.44
C ARG A 212 32.93 19.20 22.36
N LYS A 213 33.38 18.33 21.45
CA LYS A 213 32.86 16.95 21.34
C LYS A 213 33.05 16.15 22.61
N SER A 214 34.21 16.30 23.27
CA SER A 214 34.49 15.67 24.56
C SER A 214 33.51 16.14 25.65
N LEU A 215 33.26 17.45 25.75
CA LEU A 215 32.29 18.02 26.67
C LEU A 215 30.86 17.54 26.39
N GLU A 216 30.40 17.60 25.13
CA GLU A 216 29.07 17.14 24.75
C GLU A 216 28.88 15.64 25.01
N SER A 217 29.89 14.81 24.71
CA SER A 217 29.86 13.38 24.99
C SER A 217 29.74 13.08 26.49
N SER A 218 30.52 13.79 27.31
CA SER A 218 30.49 13.65 28.77
C SER A 218 29.17 14.12 29.35
N LEU A 219 28.64 15.24 28.87
CA LEU A 219 27.34 15.75 29.28
C LEU A 219 26.19 14.81 28.88
N ARG A 220 26.22 14.24 27.67
CA ARG A 220 25.25 13.22 27.23
C ARG A 220 25.29 11.98 28.09
N ARG A 221 26.47 11.50 28.48
CA ARG A 221 26.60 10.38 29.42
C ARG A 221 26.03 10.73 30.80
N LEU A 222 26.30 11.93 31.29
CA LEU A 222 25.82 12.43 32.58
C LEU A 222 24.28 12.57 32.63
N THR A 223 23.65 12.92 31.51
CA THR A 223 22.20 13.16 31.40
C THR A 223 21.42 12.00 30.76
N ALA A 224 22.10 10.91 30.38
CA ALA A 224 21.53 9.84 29.56
C ALA A 224 20.21 9.25 30.09
N ALA A 225 20.11 9.02 31.41
CA ALA A 225 18.90 8.45 32.02
C ALA A 225 17.71 9.43 31.99
N GLU A 226 17.97 10.72 32.25
CA GLU A 226 16.95 11.77 32.16
C GLU A 226 16.54 12.01 30.71
N ASP A 227 17.51 12.10 29.79
CA ASP A 227 17.25 12.33 28.37
C ASP A 227 16.47 11.17 27.74
N ALA A 228 16.75 9.92 28.11
CA ALA A 228 16.03 8.75 27.61
C ALA A 228 14.55 8.78 28.01
N THR A 229 14.25 8.96 29.30
CA THR A 229 12.87 9.02 29.81
C THR A 229 12.13 10.27 29.30
N ALA A 230 12.80 11.42 29.26
CA ALA A 230 12.22 12.66 28.74
C ALA A 230 11.91 12.56 27.25
N LYS A 231 12.77 11.88 26.48
CA LYS A 231 12.54 11.59 25.06
C LYS A 231 11.35 10.67 24.87
N GLU A 232 11.21 9.60 25.64
CA GLU A 232 10.03 8.71 25.55
C GLU A 232 8.72 9.46 25.82
N LEU A 233 8.68 10.31 26.86
CA LEU A 233 7.52 11.15 27.15
C LEU A 233 7.26 12.18 26.04
N ALA A 234 8.31 12.79 25.50
CA ALA A 234 8.21 13.74 24.40
C ALA A 234 7.69 13.08 23.11
N ASP A 235 8.19 11.89 22.77
CA ASP A 235 7.77 11.10 21.60
C ASP A 235 6.30 10.67 21.76
N HIS A 236 5.92 10.20 22.96
CA HIS A 236 4.55 9.83 23.29
C HIS A 236 3.56 11.00 23.09
N ARG A 237 3.90 12.19 23.60
CA ARG A 237 3.09 13.43 23.43
C ARG A 237 3.12 13.97 22.01
N THR A 238 4.26 13.89 21.33
CA THR A 238 4.41 14.38 19.95
C THR A 238 3.55 13.57 19.01
N LYS A 239 3.43 12.26 19.24
CA LYS A 239 2.52 11.39 18.48
C LYS A 239 1.07 11.87 18.57
N LEU A 240 0.58 12.24 19.76
CA LEU A 240 -0.76 12.86 19.93
C LEU A 240 -0.87 14.14 19.11
N LYS A 241 0.07 15.07 19.30
CA LYS A 241 0.02 16.38 18.65
C LYS A 241 0.02 16.26 17.13
N GLN A 242 0.79 15.33 16.58
CA GLN A 242 0.81 15.05 15.15
C GLN A 242 -0.51 14.45 14.65
N LEU A 243 -1.11 13.51 15.39
CA LEU A 243 -2.42 12.95 15.05
C LEU A 243 -3.53 13.99 15.15
N ALA A 244 -3.58 14.75 16.24
CA ALA A 244 -4.54 15.85 16.45
C ALA A 244 -4.41 16.93 15.38
N LYS A 245 -3.17 17.31 15.01
CA LYS A 245 -2.93 18.24 13.90
C LYS A 245 -3.42 17.65 12.58
N THR A 246 -3.11 16.39 12.30
CA THR A 246 -3.57 15.70 11.08
C THR A 246 -5.09 15.65 11.01
N PHE A 247 -5.76 15.40 12.13
CA PHE A 247 -7.21 15.43 12.23
C PHE A 247 -7.76 16.84 11.96
N GLN A 248 -7.23 17.88 12.62
CA GLN A 248 -7.65 19.28 12.38
C GLN A 248 -7.42 19.71 10.92
N ASP A 249 -6.28 19.35 10.35
CA ASP A 249 -5.90 19.65 8.96
C ASP A 249 -6.79 18.91 7.95
N ARG A 250 -7.40 17.78 8.32
CA ARG A 250 -8.30 16.99 7.45
C ARG A 250 -9.77 17.31 7.66
N ALA A 251 -10.18 17.54 8.90
CA ALA A 251 -11.56 17.79 9.28
C ALA A 251 -12.20 18.94 8.49
N PRO A 252 -13.52 18.86 8.23
CA PRO A 252 -14.26 19.98 7.66
C PRO A 252 -14.10 21.22 8.53
N ASN A 253 -13.79 22.36 7.92
CA ASN A 253 -13.73 23.64 8.60
C ASN A 253 -14.39 24.72 7.73
N ALA A 254 -14.79 25.84 8.35
CA ALA A 254 -15.55 26.88 7.66
C ALA A 254 -14.85 27.42 6.40
N GLY A 255 -13.51 27.52 6.41
CA GLY A 255 -12.72 27.95 5.25
C GLY A 255 -12.78 26.95 4.09
N LYS A 256 -12.64 25.65 4.37
CA LYS A 256 -12.77 24.60 3.35
C LYS A 256 -14.19 24.53 2.81
N THR A 257 -15.19 24.61 3.68
CA THR A 257 -16.60 24.62 3.26
C THR A 257 -16.92 25.82 2.38
N LEU A 258 -16.32 26.99 2.65
CA LEU A 258 -16.44 28.17 1.79
C LEU A 258 -15.81 27.94 0.41
N LEU A 259 -14.62 27.34 0.35
CA LEU A 259 -13.95 27.01 -0.91
C LEU A 259 -14.67 25.93 -1.73
N GLU A 260 -15.51 25.12 -1.09
CA GLU A 260 -16.37 24.14 -1.74
C GLU A 260 -17.71 24.73 -2.23
N LEU A 261 -17.99 26.03 -2.04
CA LEU A 261 -19.19 26.65 -2.60
C LEU A 261 -19.15 26.71 -4.13
N PRO A 262 -20.31 26.71 -4.81
CA PRO A 262 -20.38 26.95 -6.25
C PRO A 262 -19.61 28.23 -6.63
N VAL A 263 -18.97 28.24 -7.80
CA VAL A 263 -18.03 29.27 -8.29
C VAL A 263 -16.65 29.23 -7.64
N LEU A 264 -16.53 29.25 -6.32
CA LEU A 264 -15.20 29.25 -5.65
C LEU A 264 -14.44 27.94 -5.88
N ASP A 265 -15.18 26.84 -5.84
CA ASP A 265 -14.67 25.49 -6.13
C ASP A 265 -14.10 25.37 -7.55
N ALA A 266 -14.56 26.20 -8.50
CA ALA A 266 -14.09 26.17 -9.88
C ALA A 266 -12.68 26.76 -10.06
N PHE A 267 -12.25 27.67 -9.17
CA PHE A 267 -10.96 28.36 -9.29
C PHE A 267 -9.88 27.78 -8.37
N ASN A 268 -10.25 27.30 -7.18
CA ASN A 268 -9.29 26.73 -6.23
C ASN A 268 -9.96 25.74 -5.25
N GLY A 269 -10.84 24.90 -5.78
CA GLY A 269 -11.51 23.87 -4.99
C GLY A 269 -10.52 22.83 -4.46
N PRO A 270 -10.76 22.26 -3.26
CA PRO A 270 -9.88 21.25 -2.73
C PRO A 270 -10.04 19.92 -3.51
N LEU A 271 -11.19 19.69 -4.15
CA LEU A 271 -11.49 18.49 -4.95
C LEU A 271 -11.07 18.73 -6.40
N ARG A 272 -10.31 17.81 -7.00
CA ARG A 272 -9.83 17.95 -8.38
C ARG A 272 -9.75 16.63 -9.11
N ILE A 273 -9.90 16.69 -10.43
CA ILE A 273 -9.62 15.55 -11.30
C ILE A 273 -8.12 15.30 -11.27
N GLU A 274 -7.74 14.06 -10.97
CA GLU A 274 -6.36 13.61 -11.01
C GLU A 274 -6.14 12.83 -12.30
N GLN A 275 -5.09 13.18 -13.02
CA GLN A 275 -4.81 12.64 -14.35
C GLN A 275 -3.36 12.22 -14.47
N ILE A 276 -3.15 10.99 -14.93
CA ILE A 276 -1.87 10.48 -15.38
C ILE A 276 -1.89 10.51 -16.92
N TRP A 277 -0.84 11.09 -17.51
CA TRP A 277 -0.66 11.17 -18.96
C TRP A 277 0.49 10.26 -19.37
N LEU A 278 0.19 9.29 -20.23
CA LEU A 278 1.13 8.24 -20.64
C LEU A 278 1.35 8.33 -22.16
N PRO A 279 2.30 9.16 -22.62
CA PRO A 279 2.52 9.38 -24.05
C PRO A 279 3.09 8.16 -24.78
N HIS A 280 3.87 7.33 -24.08
CA HIS A 280 4.55 6.17 -24.66
C HIS A 280 3.72 4.88 -24.60
N LEU A 281 2.76 4.78 -23.68
CA LEU A 281 1.84 3.66 -23.59
C LEU A 281 0.56 4.03 -24.35
N THR A 282 0.57 3.85 -25.66
CA THR A 282 -0.54 4.28 -26.53
C THR A 282 -1.72 3.31 -26.50
N ILE A 283 -2.87 3.80 -26.94
CA ILE A 283 -4.06 3.02 -27.25
C ILE A 283 -4.47 3.28 -28.70
N ASN A 284 -4.80 2.24 -29.45
CA ASN A 284 -5.26 2.38 -30.83
C ASN A 284 -6.71 2.87 -30.83
N ASN A 285 -6.92 4.17 -30.86
CA ASN A 285 -8.25 4.75 -30.86
C ASN A 285 -8.62 5.14 -32.30
N ASN A 286 -9.63 4.50 -32.88
CA ASN A 286 -10.09 4.74 -34.25
C ASN A 286 -8.94 4.73 -35.28
N PHE A 287 -8.18 3.64 -35.32
CA PHE A 287 -7.07 3.40 -36.27
C PHE A 287 -5.85 4.30 -36.10
N ARG A 288 -5.76 5.03 -34.98
CA ARG A 288 -4.59 5.85 -34.64
C ARG A 288 -4.15 5.58 -33.21
N ASP A 289 -2.84 5.41 -33.04
CA ASP A 289 -2.26 5.33 -31.71
C ASP A 289 -2.24 6.71 -31.07
N VAL A 290 -2.96 6.84 -29.95
CA VAL A 290 -3.03 8.05 -29.14
C VAL A 290 -2.48 7.79 -27.75
N ALA A 291 -1.97 8.83 -27.10
CA ALA A 291 -1.53 8.75 -25.71
C ALA A 291 -2.67 8.29 -24.81
N ARG A 292 -2.36 7.46 -23.81
CA ARG A 292 -3.33 7.09 -22.78
C ARG A 292 -3.48 8.20 -21.77
N PHE A 293 -4.73 8.45 -21.40
CA PHE A 293 -5.10 9.27 -20.26
C PHE A 293 -5.72 8.38 -19.21
N ASP A 294 -5.33 8.58 -17.96
CA ASP A 294 -5.87 7.83 -16.84
C ASP A 294 -6.33 8.77 -15.72
N ARG A 295 -7.63 8.76 -15.45
CA ARG A 295 -8.26 9.54 -14.38
C ARG A 295 -8.90 8.64 -13.32
N CYS A 296 -8.60 7.35 -13.31
CA CYS A 296 -9.19 6.39 -12.36
C CYS A 296 -8.94 6.78 -10.92
N ILE A 297 -7.76 7.35 -10.65
CA ILE A 297 -7.33 7.85 -9.34
C ILE A 297 -8.12 9.08 -8.86
N THR A 298 -8.98 9.65 -9.71
CA THR A 298 -9.94 10.67 -9.28
C THR A 298 -10.95 10.08 -8.30
N CYS A 299 -11.42 8.85 -8.52
CA CYS A 299 -12.38 8.18 -7.64
C CYS A 299 -11.70 7.14 -6.74
N HIS A 300 -10.72 6.41 -7.25
CA HIS A 300 -10.02 5.35 -6.52
C HIS A 300 -8.84 5.87 -5.69
N LYS A 301 -9.13 6.81 -4.78
CA LYS A 301 -8.12 7.53 -3.99
C LYS A 301 -7.29 6.66 -3.05
N GLY A 302 -7.80 5.49 -2.67
CA GLY A 302 -7.16 4.57 -1.73
C GLY A 302 -6.17 3.58 -2.35
N MET A 303 -6.10 3.49 -3.68
CA MET A 303 -5.44 2.38 -4.37
C MET A 303 -3.95 2.23 -4.06
N ASP A 304 -3.23 3.34 -3.86
CA ASP A 304 -1.78 3.40 -3.66
C ASP A 304 -1.38 3.51 -2.17
N LYS A 305 -2.36 3.48 -1.25
CA LYS A 305 -2.13 3.76 0.17
C LYS A 305 -1.64 2.51 0.88
N SER A 306 -0.41 2.54 1.39
CA SER A 306 0.14 1.47 2.21
C SER A 306 -0.11 1.71 3.71
N ALA A 307 -0.17 0.63 4.48
CA ALA A 307 -0.31 0.68 5.92
C ALA A 307 0.93 1.36 6.56
N PRO A 308 0.78 2.07 7.69
CA PRO A 308 1.92 2.68 8.36
C PRO A 308 2.99 1.65 8.73
N GLY A 309 4.24 1.89 8.33
CA GLY A 309 5.37 1.01 8.62
C GLY A 309 5.56 -0.16 7.64
N SER A 310 4.66 -0.32 6.66
CA SER A 310 4.79 -1.33 5.61
C SER A 310 4.56 -0.71 4.22
N PRO A 311 5.51 -0.81 3.28
CA PRO A 311 5.34 -0.26 1.93
C PRO A 311 4.39 -1.10 1.05
N THR A 312 4.13 -2.35 1.43
CA THR A 312 3.38 -3.32 0.61
C THR A 312 2.04 -3.71 1.21
N ASP A 313 1.85 -3.54 2.52
CA ASP A 313 0.56 -3.90 3.12
C ASP A 313 -0.49 -2.84 2.81
N PRO A 314 -1.72 -3.25 2.47
CA PRO A 314 -2.77 -2.29 2.12
C PRO A 314 -3.23 -1.48 3.32
N ALA A 315 -3.33 -0.15 3.17
CA ALA A 315 -3.90 0.72 4.22
C ALA A 315 -5.40 0.46 4.41
N TYR A 316 -6.12 0.25 3.31
CA TYR A 316 -7.56 0.03 3.30
C TYR A 316 -7.86 -1.31 2.63
N ARG A 317 -8.11 -2.34 3.41
CA ARG A 317 -8.41 -3.68 2.89
C ARG A 317 -9.72 -3.71 2.11
N GLN A 318 -9.84 -4.65 1.18
CA GLN A 318 -11.11 -4.92 0.51
C GLN A 318 -12.16 -5.41 1.51
N LEU A 319 -13.41 -5.06 1.22
CA LEU A 319 -14.54 -5.41 2.05
C LEU A 319 -14.76 -6.92 2.11
N GLU A 320 -14.79 -7.47 3.31
CA GLU A 320 -15.11 -8.88 3.58
C GLU A 320 -16.02 -9.02 4.80
N THR A 321 -16.70 -10.16 4.91
CA THR A 321 -17.55 -10.49 6.07
C THR A 321 -16.90 -11.64 6.83
N ILE A 322 -16.66 -11.43 8.12
CA ILE A 322 -15.94 -12.36 8.98
C ILE A 322 -16.76 -12.61 10.24
N THR A 323 -16.84 -13.86 10.69
CA THR A 323 -17.39 -14.21 12.00
C THR A 323 -16.25 -14.45 12.97
N LEU A 324 -16.29 -13.76 14.11
CA LEU A 324 -15.31 -13.80 15.18
C LEU A 324 -15.95 -14.39 16.43
N SER A 325 -15.17 -15.11 17.23
CA SER A 325 -15.59 -15.67 18.51
C SER A 325 -14.86 -14.94 19.63
N VAL A 326 -15.57 -14.05 20.33
CA VAL A 326 -14.99 -13.18 21.35
C VAL A 326 -15.17 -13.81 22.73
N PRO A 327 -14.09 -14.11 23.47
CA PRO A 327 -14.21 -14.59 24.85
C PRO A 327 -14.98 -13.58 25.72
N THR A 328 -15.91 -14.08 26.53
CA THR A 328 -16.61 -13.27 27.53
C THR A 328 -16.05 -13.55 28.93
N PRO A 329 -16.01 -12.56 29.83
CA PRO A 329 -15.64 -12.80 31.22
C PRO A 329 -16.63 -13.75 31.90
N THR A 330 -16.13 -14.49 32.90
CA THR A 330 -16.93 -15.51 33.63
C THR A 330 -17.98 -14.92 34.55
N LYS A 331 -17.88 -13.63 34.89
CA LYS A 331 -18.85 -12.90 35.70
C LYS A 331 -19.51 -11.80 34.86
N PRO A 332 -20.82 -11.56 35.03
CA PRO A 332 -21.49 -10.43 34.40
C PRO A 332 -20.92 -9.09 34.91
N PRO A 333 -21.04 -8.01 34.13
CA PRO A 333 -20.70 -6.67 34.59
C PRO A 333 -21.57 -6.28 35.80
N GLU A 334 -21.01 -5.48 36.72
CA GLU A 334 -21.75 -4.96 37.90
C GLU A 334 -23.00 -4.16 37.50
N LYS A 335 -22.98 -3.54 36.32
CA LYS A 335 -24.12 -2.87 35.70
C LYS A 335 -24.33 -3.44 34.30
N ALA A 336 -25.36 -4.28 34.14
CA ALA A 336 -25.73 -4.83 32.84
C ALA A 336 -26.36 -3.78 31.89
N VAL A 337 -26.94 -2.71 32.44
CA VAL A 337 -27.55 -1.63 31.65
C VAL A 337 -26.48 -0.71 31.07
N VAL A 338 -26.67 -0.29 29.81
CA VAL A 338 -25.81 0.69 29.13
C VAL A 338 -25.76 2.02 29.90
N VAL A 339 -24.57 2.47 30.28
CA VAL A 339 -24.32 3.79 30.89
C VAL A 339 -23.62 4.70 29.89
N GLY A 340 -24.23 5.85 29.58
CA GLY A 340 -23.66 6.81 28.62
C GLY A 340 -23.65 6.24 27.20
N ASP A 341 -22.47 6.15 26.59
CA ASP A 341 -22.27 5.53 25.27
C ASP A 341 -21.91 4.04 25.35
N GLY A 342 -21.72 3.51 26.57
CA GLY A 342 -21.32 2.13 26.85
C GLY A 342 -19.85 1.80 26.61
N ASN A 343 -19.02 2.74 26.12
CA ASN A 343 -17.64 2.44 25.72
C ASN A 343 -16.76 2.02 26.88
N HIS A 344 -16.86 2.66 28.04
CA HIS A 344 -16.11 2.23 29.22
C HIS A 344 -16.46 0.81 29.67
N GLN A 345 -17.73 0.41 29.54
CA GLN A 345 -18.14 -0.97 29.86
C GLN A 345 -17.59 -1.96 28.83
N LEU A 346 -17.58 -1.60 27.55
CA LEU A 346 -17.00 -2.43 26.49
C LEU A 346 -15.47 -2.54 26.60
N GLU A 347 -14.79 -1.48 27.02
CA GLU A 347 -13.36 -1.48 27.33
C GLU A 347 -13.04 -2.47 28.44
N ASP A 348 -13.77 -2.39 29.56
CA ASP A 348 -13.53 -3.23 30.74
C ASP A 348 -13.86 -4.71 30.49
N LEU A 349 -14.84 -5.02 29.63
CA LEU A 349 -15.29 -6.39 29.35
C LEU A 349 -14.56 -7.07 28.20
N TYR A 350 -14.32 -6.34 27.11
CA TYR A 350 -13.82 -6.88 25.85
C TYR A 350 -12.55 -6.19 25.35
N GLY A 351 -12.28 -4.98 25.84
CA GLY A 351 -11.14 -4.15 25.43
C GLY A 351 -11.31 -3.47 24.08
N PHE A 352 -12.50 -2.99 23.74
CA PHE A 352 -12.71 -2.18 22.52
C PHE A 352 -13.77 -1.09 22.71
N HIS A 353 -13.72 -0.08 21.85
CA HIS A 353 -14.72 0.99 21.77
C HIS A 353 -15.47 0.96 20.44
N ILE A 354 -16.72 1.44 20.46
CA ILE A 354 -17.53 1.72 19.29
C ILE A 354 -17.51 3.23 19.04
N ALA A 355 -17.19 3.61 17.81
CA ALA A 355 -17.08 4.99 17.37
C ALA A 355 -18.39 5.76 17.58
N PRO A 356 -18.32 7.08 17.87
CA PRO A 356 -19.52 7.90 18.02
C PRO A 356 -20.32 8.03 16.72
N ARG A 357 -19.65 7.87 15.57
CA ARG A 357 -20.21 7.88 14.23
C ARG A 357 -19.55 6.80 13.38
N GLY A 358 -20.35 6.01 12.68
CA GLY A 358 -19.84 4.96 11.80
C GLY A 358 -19.12 5.47 10.55
N LEU A 359 -18.36 4.57 9.91
CA LEU A 359 -17.42 4.90 8.82
C LEU A 359 -18.09 5.44 7.55
N PHE A 360 -19.12 4.73 7.07
CA PHE A 360 -19.87 5.08 5.86
C PHE A 360 -21.30 5.51 6.16
N ARG A 361 -21.91 4.93 7.20
CA ARG A 361 -23.24 5.31 7.69
C ARG A 361 -23.11 5.73 9.14
N ALA A 362 -23.78 6.83 9.50
CA ALA A 362 -23.60 7.44 10.82
C ALA A 362 -23.93 6.50 11.99
N GLU A 363 -24.94 5.64 11.82
CA GLU A 363 -25.44 4.71 12.85
C GLU A 363 -24.73 3.34 12.85
N ASP A 364 -23.84 3.07 11.89
CA ASP A 364 -23.13 1.78 11.81
C ASP A 364 -22.28 1.59 13.09
N PRO A 365 -22.42 0.47 13.83
CA PRO A 365 -21.60 0.15 15.01
C PRO A 365 -20.17 -0.19 14.59
N THR A 366 -19.39 0.84 14.32
CA THR A 366 -18.01 0.72 13.84
C THR A 366 -17.05 0.75 15.02
N VAL A 367 -16.15 -0.23 15.11
CA VAL A 367 -15.13 -0.29 16.15
C VAL A 367 -14.11 0.83 15.93
N SER A 368 -13.92 1.73 16.91
CA SER A 368 -12.90 2.80 16.82
C SER A 368 -11.55 2.33 17.35
N THR A 369 -11.54 1.62 18.48
CA THR A 369 -10.32 1.26 19.21
C THR A 369 -10.40 -0.19 19.64
N VAL A 370 -9.28 -0.92 19.57
CA VAL A 370 -9.11 -2.25 20.17
C VAL A 370 -7.83 -2.24 20.98
N LEU A 371 -7.94 -2.50 22.28
CA LEU A 371 -6.81 -2.58 23.19
C LEU A 371 -5.99 -3.83 22.92
N LYS A 372 -4.67 -3.69 22.96
CA LYS A 372 -3.74 -4.82 22.87
C LYS A 372 -3.97 -5.78 24.03
N GLU A 373 -3.79 -7.08 23.80
CA GLU A 373 -3.91 -8.13 24.82
C GLU A 373 -5.32 -8.27 25.43
N SER A 374 -6.34 -7.68 24.80
CA SER A 374 -7.74 -7.84 25.19
C SER A 374 -8.40 -9.06 24.54
N SER A 375 -9.55 -9.49 25.06
CA SER A 375 -10.36 -10.55 24.45
C SER A 375 -10.79 -10.22 23.02
N ALA A 376 -11.08 -8.95 22.72
CA ALA A 376 -11.38 -8.52 21.36
C ALA A 376 -10.16 -8.61 20.43
N ALA A 377 -8.97 -8.26 20.91
CA ALA A 377 -7.73 -8.40 20.14
C ALA A 377 -7.39 -9.88 19.89
N GLU A 378 -7.55 -10.75 20.89
CA GLU A 378 -7.35 -12.20 20.76
C GLU A 378 -8.31 -12.82 19.73
N ALA A 379 -9.57 -12.39 19.76
CA ALA A 379 -10.58 -12.78 18.78
C ALA A 379 -10.32 -12.21 17.37
N GLY A 380 -9.34 -11.32 17.21
CA GLY A 380 -8.94 -10.72 15.95
C GLY A 380 -9.83 -9.57 15.49
N LEU A 381 -10.56 -8.90 16.38
CA LEU A 381 -11.32 -7.68 16.08
C LEU A 381 -10.37 -6.52 15.76
N LEU A 382 -10.69 -5.70 14.76
CA LEU A 382 -9.84 -4.59 14.31
C LEU A 382 -10.60 -3.26 14.30
N SER A 383 -9.86 -2.16 14.47
CA SER A 383 -10.41 -0.82 14.23
C SER A 383 -10.90 -0.69 12.79
N GLY A 384 -12.10 -0.13 12.62
CA GLY A 384 -12.81 -0.03 11.35
C GLY A 384 -13.78 -1.17 11.06
N ASP A 385 -13.77 -2.25 11.84
CA ASP A 385 -14.76 -3.31 11.70
C ASP A 385 -16.16 -2.79 12.02
N VAL A 386 -17.13 -3.08 11.15
CA VAL A 386 -18.54 -2.76 11.37
C VAL A 386 -19.26 -4.01 11.87
N ILE A 387 -19.79 -3.98 13.09
CA ILE A 387 -20.55 -5.10 13.65
C ILE A 387 -21.90 -5.21 12.93
N ILE A 388 -22.20 -6.36 12.33
CA ILE A 388 -23.45 -6.58 11.60
C ILE A 388 -24.36 -7.63 12.23
N ALA A 389 -23.80 -8.51 13.08
CA ALA A 389 -24.57 -9.45 13.87
C ALA A 389 -23.85 -9.81 15.19
N ILE A 390 -24.62 -10.10 16.23
CA ILE A 390 -24.16 -10.55 17.55
C ILE A 390 -25.05 -11.73 17.97
N GLY A 391 -24.45 -12.88 18.31
CA GLY A 391 -25.19 -14.08 18.72
C GLY A 391 -26.21 -14.57 17.68
N GLY A 392 -25.93 -14.37 16.38
CA GLY A 392 -26.84 -14.69 15.28
C GLY A 392 -27.95 -13.65 15.00
N GLY A 393 -28.14 -12.65 15.89
CA GLY A 393 -29.07 -11.54 15.69
C GLY A 393 -28.46 -10.40 14.89
N LYS A 394 -29.13 -9.93 13.84
CA LYS A 394 -28.66 -8.78 13.05
C LYS A 394 -28.74 -7.49 13.86
N THR A 395 -27.66 -6.71 13.87
CA THR A 395 -27.61 -5.40 14.51
C THR A 395 -27.33 -4.32 13.46
N MET A 396 -28.21 -3.32 13.39
CA MET A 396 -28.18 -2.26 12.36
C MET A 396 -27.87 -0.88 12.92
N ALA A 397 -27.76 -0.74 14.24
CA ALA A 397 -27.57 0.53 14.89
C ALA A 397 -26.63 0.39 16.10
N ARG A 398 -25.80 1.41 16.31
CA ARG A 398 -24.86 1.51 17.43
C ARG A 398 -25.48 1.17 18.79
N ARG A 399 -26.59 1.82 19.17
CA ARG A 399 -27.22 1.61 20.48
C ARG A 399 -27.67 0.16 20.69
N VAL A 400 -28.20 -0.46 19.63
CA VAL A 400 -28.65 -1.86 19.66
C VAL A 400 -27.47 -2.80 19.79
N ALA A 401 -26.37 -2.53 19.07
CA ALA A 401 -25.14 -3.31 19.19
C ALA A 401 -24.55 -3.20 20.60
N THR A 402 -24.42 -1.99 21.15
CA THR A 402 -23.91 -1.77 22.52
C THR A 402 -24.76 -2.50 23.56
N ALA A 403 -26.10 -2.38 23.49
CA ALA A 403 -26.98 -3.09 24.41
C ALA A 403 -26.85 -4.62 24.25
N ALA A 404 -26.79 -5.13 23.01
CA ALA A 404 -26.64 -6.56 22.75
C ALA A 404 -25.29 -7.13 23.25
N LEU A 405 -24.24 -6.32 23.30
CA LEU A 405 -22.94 -6.70 23.85
C LEU A 405 -22.91 -6.67 25.38
N LEU A 406 -23.78 -5.91 26.04
CA LEU A 406 -23.76 -5.74 27.50
C LEU A 406 -24.86 -6.54 28.22
N GLU A 407 -26.01 -6.76 27.58
CA GLU A 407 -27.21 -7.31 28.22
C GLU A 407 -27.50 -8.76 27.81
N THR A 408 -27.15 -9.13 26.57
CA THR A 408 -27.52 -10.42 25.96
C THR A 408 -26.52 -11.58 26.13
N PRO A 409 -25.19 -11.39 26.31
CA PRO A 409 -24.25 -12.52 26.29
C PRO A 409 -24.46 -13.53 27.41
N GLU A 410 -24.27 -14.82 27.11
CA GLU A 410 -24.09 -15.86 28.14
C GLU A 410 -22.66 -15.78 28.69
N TRP A 411 -22.49 -15.11 29.84
CA TRP A 411 -21.18 -14.91 30.47
C TRP A 411 -20.45 -16.22 30.76
N GLY A 412 -19.15 -16.25 30.42
CA GLY A 412 -18.29 -17.43 30.50
C GLY A 412 -18.30 -18.32 29.25
N LYS A 413 -19.11 -18.00 28.22
CA LYS A 413 -19.05 -18.63 26.90
C LYS A 413 -18.59 -17.63 25.83
N PRO A 414 -17.86 -18.07 24.79
CA PRO A 414 -17.51 -17.19 23.68
C PRO A 414 -18.75 -16.63 22.98
N LEU A 415 -18.74 -15.34 22.69
CA LEU A 415 -19.79 -14.62 21.97
C LEU A 415 -19.43 -14.53 20.49
N GLU A 416 -20.30 -15.04 19.62
CA GLU A 416 -20.13 -14.88 18.18
C GLU A 416 -20.53 -13.49 17.72
N ILE A 417 -19.62 -12.81 17.02
CA ILE A 417 -19.84 -11.50 16.41
C ILE A 417 -19.48 -11.59 14.94
N THR A 418 -20.41 -11.24 14.05
CA THR A 418 -20.12 -11.08 12.62
C THR A 418 -19.82 -9.63 12.33
N VAL A 419 -18.68 -9.38 11.70
CA VAL A 419 -18.21 -8.06 11.31
C VAL A 419 -18.03 -7.96 9.81
N ARG A 420 -18.24 -6.74 9.30
CA ARG A 420 -17.84 -6.34 7.96
C ARG A 420 -16.53 -5.56 8.08
N ARG A 421 -15.45 -6.15 7.55
CA ARG A 421 -14.08 -5.64 7.64
C ARG A 421 -13.66 -5.00 6.32
N GLY A 422 -12.85 -3.94 6.40
CA GLY A 422 -12.33 -3.25 5.22
C GLY A 422 -13.32 -2.23 4.65
N VAL A 423 -13.03 -1.76 3.44
CA VAL A 423 -13.80 -0.71 2.77
C VAL A 423 -14.30 -1.18 1.39
N PRO A 424 -15.48 -0.74 0.93
CA PRO A 424 -15.98 -1.08 -0.39
C PRO A 424 -15.14 -0.41 -1.49
N GLN A 425 -15.21 -0.96 -2.70
CA GLN A 425 -14.75 -0.26 -3.90
C GLN A 425 -15.56 1.03 -4.09
N PRO A 426 -14.95 2.15 -4.52
CA PRO A 426 -13.57 2.29 -5.02
C PRO A 426 -12.52 2.68 -3.95
N TYR A 427 -12.82 2.57 -2.66
CA TYR A 427 -11.98 3.12 -1.58
C TYR A 427 -10.86 2.21 -1.12
N SER A 428 -10.93 0.93 -1.45
CA SER A 428 -9.93 -0.06 -1.03
C SER A 428 -8.60 0.14 -1.76
N THR A 429 -7.52 -0.20 -1.07
CA THR A 429 -6.17 -0.29 -1.61
C THR A 429 -6.02 -1.47 -2.56
N HIS A 430 -5.08 -1.36 -3.49
CA HIS A 430 -4.71 -2.48 -4.35
C HIS A 430 -4.20 -3.67 -3.51
N PRO A 431 -4.68 -4.91 -3.74
CA PRO A 431 -4.35 -6.06 -2.90
C PRO A 431 -2.87 -6.50 -2.94
N ARG A 432 -2.17 -6.18 -4.04
CA ARG A 432 -0.75 -6.52 -4.26
C ARG A 432 0.08 -5.27 -4.56
N LEU A 433 0.32 -4.43 -3.56
CA LEU A 433 1.15 -3.21 -3.70
C LEU A 433 2.62 -3.52 -3.99
N ASP A 434 3.06 -4.73 -3.66
CA ASP A 434 4.39 -5.26 -4.00
C ASP A 434 4.57 -5.41 -5.52
N LEU A 435 3.49 -5.70 -6.25
CA LEU A 435 3.51 -5.93 -7.69
C LEU A 435 3.00 -4.73 -8.51
N PHE A 436 2.05 -3.98 -7.97
CA PHE A 436 1.31 -2.96 -8.72
C PHE A 436 1.08 -1.68 -7.92
N VAL A 437 0.97 -0.56 -8.64
CA VAL A 437 0.60 0.80 -8.22
C VAL A 437 1.54 1.46 -7.19
N GLY A 438 2.05 0.71 -6.22
CA GLY A 438 3.01 1.16 -5.21
C GLY A 438 4.29 1.69 -5.85
N SER A 439 4.90 2.70 -5.23
CA SER A 439 6.09 3.38 -5.77
C SER A 439 7.32 2.47 -5.90
N THR A 440 7.38 1.41 -5.09
CA THR A 440 8.45 0.41 -5.12
C THR A 440 8.11 -0.83 -5.94
N SER A 441 6.90 -0.89 -6.51
CA SER A 441 6.45 -2.03 -7.30
C SER A 441 7.10 -2.03 -8.69
N PRO A 442 7.15 -3.20 -9.37
CA PRO A 442 7.52 -3.26 -10.79
C PRO A 442 6.59 -2.47 -11.71
N HIS A 443 5.35 -2.20 -11.27
CA HIS A 443 4.36 -1.43 -12.03
C HIS A 443 3.86 -0.18 -11.27
N PRO A 444 4.71 0.85 -11.05
CA PRO A 444 4.28 2.05 -10.35
C PRO A 444 3.16 2.75 -11.09
N GLN A 445 2.15 3.23 -10.35
CA GLN A 445 0.96 3.85 -10.91
C GLN A 445 1.29 5.02 -11.84
N GLN A 446 2.29 5.83 -11.49
CA GLN A 446 2.68 7.03 -12.26
C GLN A 446 3.28 6.68 -13.64
N THR A 447 3.79 5.46 -13.80
CA THR A 447 4.46 5.02 -15.04
C THR A 447 3.54 4.18 -15.92
N PHE A 448 2.65 3.39 -15.32
CA PHE A 448 1.79 2.46 -16.05
C PHE A 448 0.32 2.89 -16.13
N GLY A 449 -0.17 3.68 -15.17
CA GLY A 449 -1.60 3.95 -15.00
C GLY A 449 -2.40 2.68 -14.72
N CYS A 450 -3.72 2.82 -14.65
CA CYS A 450 -4.69 1.75 -14.40
C CYS A 450 -5.22 1.14 -15.71
N THR A 451 -5.46 1.97 -16.73
CA THR A 451 -6.08 1.56 -18.01
C THR A 451 -5.20 0.64 -18.86
N VAL A 452 -3.89 0.58 -18.61
CA VAL A 452 -3.01 -0.38 -19.30
C VAL A 452 -3.32 -1.81 -18.89
N CYS A 453 -3.58 -2.04 -17.60
CA CYS A 453 -3.97 -3.34 -17.08
C CYS A 453 -5.47 -3.55 -17.27
N HIS A 454 -6.30 -2.68 -16.68
CA HIS A 454 -7.73 -2.92 -16.61
C HIS A 454 -8.50 -2.57 -17.89
N GLY A 455 -7.96 -1.74 -18.80
CA GLY A 455 -8.73 -1.18 -19.91
C GLY A 455 -9.62 -0.01 -19.48
N GLY A 456 -10.73 0.21 -20.17
CA GLY A 456 -11.69 1.28 -19.86
C GLY A 456 -11.37 2.62 -20.52
N GLN A 457 -12.27 3.58 -20.30
CA GLN A 457 -12.15 4.94 -20.81
C GLN A 457 -11.55 5.86 -19.75
N GLY A 458 -10.22 5.92 -19.71
CA GLY A 458 -9.50 6.66 -18.66
C GLY A 458 -9.64 8.18 -18.69
N SER A 459 -10.21 8.78 -19.76
CA SER A 459 -10.54 10.21 -19.79
C SER A 459 -11.86 10.55 -19.11
N ALA A 460 -12.74 9.56 -18.90
CA ALA A 460 -14.04 9.77 -18.28
C ALA A 460 -13.91 9.88 -16.75
N THR A 461 -14.84 10.62 -16.15
CA THR A 461 -14.87 10.90 -14.69
C THR A 461 -16.20 10.50 -14.05
N SER A 462 -17.06 9.79 -14.77
CA SER A 462 -18.32 9.27 -14.24
C SER A 462 -18.42 7.78 -14.47
N PHE A 463 -18.96 7.05 -13.49
CA PHE A 463 -19.05 5.60 -13.48
C PHE A 463 -19.61 4.99 -14.78
N LYS A 464 -20.66 5.60 -15.35
CA LYS A 464 -21.31 5.14 -16.59
C LYS A 464 -20.48 5.31 -17.87
N TRP A 465 -19.50 6.23 -17.87
CA TRP A 465 -18.69 6.56 -19.06
C TRP A 465 -17.25 6.04 -18.99
N THR A 466 -16.76 5.61 -17.83
CA THR A 466 -15.44 4.98 -17.67
C THR A 466 -15.38 3.57 -18.26
N SER A 467 -16.50 3.08 -18.79
CA SER A 467 -16.64 1.75 -19.42
C SER A 467 -16.27 0.62 -18.46
N HIS A 468 -16.70 0.69 -17.20
CA HIS A 468 -16.65 -0.45 -16.29
C HIS A 468 -17.43 -1.64 -16.87
N SER A 469 -16.94 -2.86 -16.67
CA SER A 469 -17.67 -4.07 -17.07
C SER A 469 -18.12 -4.84 -15.85
N ALA A 470 -19.41 -5.12 -15.78
CA ALA A 470 -19.96 -5.97 -14.74
C ALA A 470 -19.44 -7.41 -14.86
N ASN A 471 -19.17 -8.03 -13.73
CA ASN A 471 -18.77 -9.43 -13.64
C ASN A 471 -19.97 -10.38 -13.82
N THR A 472 -21.21 -9.94 -13.63
CA THR A 472 -22.40 -10.76 -13.90
C THR A 472 -23.52 -9.92 -14.51
N PRO A 473 -24.48 -10.53 -15.24
CA PRO A 473 -25.68 -9.82 -15.69
C PRO A 473 -26.45 -9.16 -14.54
N LYS A 474 -26.55 -9.85 -13.39
CA LYS A 474 -27.17 -9.31 -12.17
C LYS A 474 -26.49 -8.02 -11.69
N GLN A 475 -25.17 -8.04 -11.58
CA GLN A 475 -24.40 -6.84 -11.21
C GLN A 475 -24.59 -5.72 -12.25
N GLY A 476 -24.68 -6.05 -13.54
CA GLY A 476 -24.97 -5.09 -14.59
C GLY A 476 -26.34 -4.41 -14.40
N HIS A 477 -27.37 -5.14 -13.99
CA HIS A 477 -28.67 -4.56 -13.64
C HIS A 477 -28.60 -3.69 -12.39
N GLU A 478 -27.94 -4.15 -11.32
CA GLU A 478 -27.74 -3.34 -10.10
C GLU A 478 -27.01 -2.03 -10.42
N TRP A 479 -25.98 -2.08 -11.25
CA TRP A 479 -25.23 -0.89 -11.67
C TRP A 479 -26.03 0.02 -12.60
N HIS A 480 -26.93 -0.54 -13.41
CA HIS A 480 -27.85 0.24 -14.24
C HIS A 480 -28.75 1.10 -13.36
N ASP A 481 -29.36 0.48 -12.34
CA ASP A 481 -30.28 1.15 -11.44
C ASP A 481 -29.57 2.17 -10.52
N GLU A 482 -28.39 1.82 -9.99
CA GLU A 482 -27.69 2.67 -9.02
C GLU A 482 -26.86 3.79 -9.66
N TYR A 483 -26.20 3.51 -10.79
CA TYR A 483 -25.23 4.43 -11.41
C TYR A 483 -25.61 4.88 -12.82
N GLY A 484 -26.75 4.45 -13.35
CA GLY A 484 -27.12 4.66 -14.74
C GLY A 484 -26.15 3.99 -15.71
N TRP A 485 -25.57 2.85 -15.31
CA TRP A 485 -24.60 2.10 -16.11
C TRP A 485 -25.22 1.57 -17.40
N PHE A 486 -24.42 1.55 -18.47
CA PHE A 486 -24.75 0.94 -19.75
C PHE A 486 -23.47 0.44 -20.42
N ASN A 487 -23.60 -0.51 -21.33
CA ASN A 487 -22.49 -0.94 -22.18
C ASN A 487 -22.20 0.14 -23.22
N ASN A 488 -21.04 0.79 -23.12
CA ASN A 488 -20.64 1.87 -24.02
C ASN A 488 -20.12 1.31 -25.36
N HIS A 489 -21.00 1.20 -26.34
CA HIS A 489 -20.69 0.68 -27.67
C HIS A 489 -19.71 1.55 -28.48
N HIS A 490 -19.46 2.80 -28.05
CA HIS A 490 -18.51 3.70 -28.71
C HIS A 490 -17.07 3.53 -28.19
N TRP A 491 -16.87 2.76 -27.13
CA TRP A 491 -15.55 2.53 -26.55
C TRP A 491 -15.14 1.07 -26.69
N ILE A 492 -14.28 0.80 -27.67
CA ILE A 492 -13.89 -0.56 -28.08
C ILE A 492 -12.96 -1.28 -27.09
N TYR A 493 -12.50 -0.59 -26.04
CA TYR A 493 -11.68 -1.17 -24.96
C TYR A 493 -12.34 -0.97 -23.59
N PRO A 494 -13.50 -1.58 -23.32
CA PRO A 494 -14.10 -1.52 -21.99
C PRO A 494 -13.14 -2.11 -20.94
N MET A 495 -13.37 -1.79 -19.67
CA MET A 495 -12.61 -2.41 -18.59
C MET A 495 -12.85 -3.91 -18.60
N LEU A 496 -11.84 -4.70 -18.27
CA LEU A 496 -12.00 -6.13 -18.10
C LEU A 496 -12.87 -6.39 -16.87
N PRO A 497 -13.90 -7.26 -16.95
CA PRO A 497 -14.55 -7.76 -15.76
C PRO A 497 -13.53 -8.39 -14.82
N GLN A 498 -13.76 -8.33 -13.51
CA GLN A 498 -12.84 -8.82 -12.48
C GLN A 498 -12.26 -10.22 -12.79
N ARG A 499 -13.10 -11.15 -13.27
CA ARG A 499 -12.68 -12.52 -13.61
C ARG A 499 -11.64 -12.62 -14.74
N PHE A 500 -11.40 -11.56 -15.49
CA PHE A 500 -10.50 -11.50 -16.65
C PHE A 500 -9.35 -10.50 -16.48
N GLU A 501 -9.20 -9.83 -15.34
CA GLU A 501 -8.18 -8.78 -15.16
C GLU A 501 -6.75 -9.28 -15.46
N GLU A 502 -6.42 -10.48 -15.02
CA GLU A 502 -5.11 -11.10 -15.25
C GLU A 502 -4.80 -11.39 -16.72
N SER A 503 -5.80 -11.44 -17.61
CA SER A 503 -5.55 -11.65 -19.05
C SER A 503 -4.77 -10.48 -19.67
N SER A 504 -4.79 -9.32 -19.03
CA SER A 504 -4.05 -8.14 -19.46
C SER A 504 -2.54 -8.25 -19.27
N CYS A 505 -2.06 -9.13 -18.38
CA CYS A 505 -0.62 -9.28 -18.12
C CYS A 505 0.13 -9.75 -19.39
N LEU A 506 -0.54 -10.50 -20.27
CA LEU A 506 -0.01 -10.93 -21.57
C LEU A 506 0.29 -9.79 -22.54
N LYS A 507 -0.08 -8.54 -22.24
CA LYS A 507 0.31 -7.38 -23.06
C LYS A 507 1.82 -7.14 -23.04
N CYS A 508 2.50 -7.56 -21.98
CA CYS A 508 3.95 -7.42 -21.82
C CYS A 508 4.63 -8.76 -21.48
N HIS A 509 3.97 -9.61 -20.69
CA HIS A 509 4.49 -10.91 -20.24
C HIS A 509 4.13 -12.04 -21.22
N HIS A 510 4.55 -11.91 -22.48
CA HIS A 510 4.13 -12.83 -23.56
C HIS A 510 4.56 -14.29 -23.35
N GLN A 511 5.66 -14.53 -22.62
CA GLN A 511 6.20 -15.86 -22.41
C GLN A 511 5.63 -16.54 -21.15
N VAL A 512 5.01 -15.78 -20.24
CA VAL A 512 4.38 -16.23 -18.98
C VAL A 512 5.36 -16.87 -17.97
N VAL A 513 6.57 -17.24 -18.38
CA VAL A 513 7.60 -17.84 -17.50
C VAL A 513 7.94 -16.95 -16.31
N ASP A 514 7.93 -15.64 -16.52
CA ASP A 514 8.20 -14.64 -15.48
C ASP A 514 7.00 -14.37 -14.55
N LEU A 515 5.86 -15.00 -14.80
CA LEU A 515 4.68 -15.00 -13.94
C LEU A 515 4.54 -16.30 -13.13
N GLU A 516 5.43 -17.28 -13.34
CA GLU A 516 5.50 -18.49 -12.54
C GLU A 516 5.94 -18.19 -11.09
N PRO A 517 5.63 -19.08 -10.13
CA PRO A 517 6.18 -19.00 -8.78
C PRO A 517 7.72 -18.92 -8.81
N SER A 518 8.28 -18.04 -7.98
CA SER A 518 9.72 -17.81 -7.86
C SER A 518 10.12 -17.59 -6.40
N GLU A 519 11.41 -17.59 -6.09
CA GLU A 519 11.90 -17.26 -4.74
C GLU A 519 11.44 -15.86 -4.28
N ARG A 520 11.37 -14.91 -5.22
CA ARG A 520 10.92 -13.55 -4.94
C ARG A 520 9.40 -13.45 -4.79
N TYR A 521 8.65 -14.24 -5.56
CA TYR A 521 7.19 -14.28 -5.54
C TYR A 521 6.72 -15.73 -5.41
N PRO A 522 6.64 -16.27 -4.19
CA PRO A 522 6.18 -17.64 -3.97
C PRO A 522 4.73 -17.84 -4.46
N GLU A 523 3.89 -16.83 -4.24
CA GLU A 523 2.58 -16.73 -4.89
C GLU A 523 2.76 -16.12 -6.28
N PRO A 524 2.34 -16.81 -7.36
CA PRO A 524 2.52 -16.32 -8.72
C PRO A 524 1.81 -14.96 -8.89
N PRO A 525 2.41 -13.98 -9.59
CA PRO A 525 1.81 -12.67 -9.81
C PRO A 525 0.43 -12.68 -10.50
N ALA A 526 0.15 -13.69 -11.32
CA ALA A 526 -1.11 -13.86 -12.06
C ALA A 526 -1.52 -15.34 -12.10
N PRO A 527 -2.00 -15.91 -10.97
CA PRO A 527 -2.24 -17.35 -10.83
C PRO A 527 -3.20 -17.90 -11.87
N LYS A 528 -4.29 -17.20 -12.15
CA LYS A 528 -5.32 -17.64 -13.08
C LYS A 528 -4.85 -17.58 -14.53
N LEU A 529 -4.05 -16.57 -14.87
CA LEU A 529 -3.41 -16.51 -16.19
C LEU A 529 -2.42 -17.68 -16.38
N VAL A 530 -1.57 -17.94 -15.39
CA VAL A 530 -0.58 -19.02 -15.43
C VAL A 530 -1.29 -20.37 -15.57
N GLU A 531 -2.33 -20.62 -14.78
CA GLU A 531 -3.15 -21.82 -14.89
C GLU A 531 -3.77 -21.95 -16.29
N GLY A 532 -4.36 -20.87 -16.82
CA GLY A 532 -4.89 -20.84 -18.18
C GLY A 532 -3.83 -21.15 -19.25
N TYR A 533 -2.62 -20.62 -19.09
CA TYR A 533 -1.49 -20.89 -19.98
C TYR A 533 -1.04 -22.36 -19.91
N HIS A 534 -1.01 -22.95 -18.72
CA HIS A 534 -0.70 -24.38 -18.53
C HIS A 534 -1.74 -25.26 -19.21
N LEU A 535 -3.03 -24.93 -19.07
CA LEU A 535 -4.12 -25.65 -19.74
C LEU A 535 -4.00 -25.56 -21.27
N ILE A 536 -3.70 -24.38 -21.83
CA ILE A 536 -3.48 -24.20 -23.27
C ILE A 536 -2.33 -25.09 -23.77
N ARG A 537 -1.23 -25.17 -23.01
CA ARG A 537 -0.07 -25.98 -23.34
C ARG A 537 -0.37 -27.47 -23.24
N GLN A 538 -0.99 -27.88 -22.13
CA GLN A 538 -1.33 -29.26 -21.83
C GLN A 538 -2.30 -29.85 -22.85
N TYR A 539 -3.34 -29.09 -23.23
CA TYR A 539 -4.34 -29.55 -24.18
C TYR A 539 -4.00 -29.25 -25.64
N GLY A 540 -2.86 -28.60 -25.93
CA GLY A 540 -2.45 -28.33 -27.30
C GLY A 540 -3.39 -27.38 -28.05
N CYS A 541 -4.05 -26.43 -27.37
CA CYS A 541 -5.03 -25.54 -28.01
C CYS A 541 -4.43 -24.71 -29.17
N TYR A 542 -3.14 -24.38 -29.07
CA TYR A 542 -2.35 -23.71 -30.12
C TYR A 542 -2.18 -24.55 -31.40
N GLY A 543 -2.49 -25.85 -31.34
CA GLY A 543 -2.49 -26.72 -32.52
C GLY A 543 -3.64 -26.40 -33.47
N CYS A 544 -4.81 -26.04 -32.93
CA CYS A 544 -6.04 -25.77 -33.70
C CYS A 544 -6.40 -24.28 -33.82
N HIS A 545 -6.04 -23.44 -32.83
CA HIS A 545 -6.36 -22.02 -32.80
C HIS A 545 -5.15 -21.16 -33.19
N GLU A 546 -5.41 -20.12 -33.99
CA GLU A 546 -4.44 -19.04 -34.22
C GLU A 546 -4.30 -18.22 -32.92
N ILE A 547 -3.24 -18.47 -32.17
CA ILE A 547 -2.87 -17.68 -30.99
C ILE A 547 -1.67 -16.81 -31.40
N ASN A 548 -1.86 -15.48 -31.41
CA ASN A 548 -0.82 -14.51 -31.74
C ASN A 548 0.44 -14.75 -30.89
N GLY A 549 1.62 -14.80 -31.53
CA GLY A 549 2.91 -15.16 -30.92
C GLY A 549 3.43 -16.57 -31.24
N TRP A 550 2.66 -17.41 -31.93
CA TRP A 550 2.98 -18.83 -32.16
C TRP A 550 3.01 -19.30 -33.64
N ALA A 551 2.97 -18.36 -34.60
CA ALA A 551 2.96 -18.65 -36.05
C ALA A 551 3.99 -17.85 -36.86
N GLY A 552 4.67 -18.53 -37.79
CA GLY A 552 5.37 -17.93 -38.94
C GLY A 552 4.56 -18.11 -40.23
N PRO A 553 4.89 -17.38 -41.32
CA PRO A 553 4.02 -17.15 -42.49
C PRO A 553 3.60 -18.37 -43.34
N ASP A 554 4.17 -19.57 -43.11
CA ASP A 554 4.09 -20.67 -44.08
C ASP A 554 3.38 -21.96 -43.59
N LYS A 555 2.45 -21.93 -42.62
CA LYS A 555 1.98 -23.17 -41.95
C LYS A 555 0.49 -23.54 -42.03
N ARG A 556 0.29 -24.86 -42.14
CA ARG A 556 -0.93 -25.68 -42.27
C ARG A 556 -2.11 -25.26 -41.37
N ILE A 557 -3.31 -25.46 -41.92
CA ILE A 557 -4.61 -25.32 -41.23
C ILE A 557 -4.83 -26.56 -40.36
N GLY A 558 -4.54 -26.45 -39.06
CA GLY A 558 -4.80 -27.47 -38.04
C GLY A 558 -3.62 -28.41 -37.73
N PRO A 559 -3.64 -29.08 -36.57
CA PRO A 559 -2.56 -29.93 -36.12
C PRO A 559 -2.61 -31.33 -36.76
N ASP A 560 -1.49 -32.06 -36.73
CA ASP A 560 -1.49 -33.46 -37.15
C ASP A 560 -2.01 -34.34 -36.00
N MET A 561 -3.26 -34.79 -36.12
CA MET A 561 -3.94 -35.62 -35.12
C MET A 561 -3.30 -37.00 -34.93
N ARG A 562 -2.43 -37.44 -35.85
CA ARG A 562 -1.73 -38.74 -35.78
C ARG A 562 -0.57 -38.73 -34.80
N LEU A 563 -0.13 -37.56 -34.36
CA LEU A 563 0.96 -37.38 -33.41
C LEU A 563 0.47 -37.39 -31.95
N ALA A 564 -0.82 -37.65 -31.70
CA ALA A 564 -1.37 -37.77 -30.36
C ALA A 564 -0.66 -38.90 -29.57
N PRO A 565 -0.21 -38.65 -28.33
CA PRO A 565 0.38 -39.70 -27.51
C PRO A 565 -0.61 -40.82 -27.21
N ASN A 566 -0.15 -42.07 -27.25
CA ASN A 566 -0.96 -43.28 -27.10
C ASN A 566 -1.18 -43.69 -25.63
N TYR A 567 -1.27 -42.72 -24.72
CA TYR A 567 -1.34 -42.99 -23.27
C TYR A 567 -2.55 -43.84 -22.88
N HIS A 568 -3.70 -43.60 -23.52
CA HIS A 568 -4.93 -44.35 -23.24
C HIS A 568 -4.83 -45.80 -23.71
N GLU A 569 -4.24 -46.03 -24.88
CA GLU A 569 -4.03 -47.35 -25.46
C GLU A 569 -3.02 -48.15 -24.63
N VAL A 570 -2.00 -47.48 -24.10
CA VAL A 570 -1.03 -48.08 -23.18
C VAL A 570 -1.69 -48.43 -21.84
N ALA A 571 -2.49 -47.53 -21.27
CA ALA A 571 -3.23 -47.81 -20.04
C ALA A 571 -4.24 -48.96 -20.20
N GLU A 572 -4.96 -49.01 -21.33
CA GLU A 572 -5.86 -50.12 -21.65
C GLU A 572 -5.10 -51.45 -21.78
N ALA A 573 -3.93 -51.45 -22.43
CA ALA A 573 -3.09 -52.63 -22.53
C ALA A 573 -2.57 -53.10 -21.15
N ILE A 574 -2.19 -52.18 -20.27
CA ILE A 574 -1.76 -52.48 -18.89
C ILE A 574 -2.94 -52.99 -18.05
N SER A 575 -4.16 -52.46 -18.26
CA SER A 575 -5.38 -52.91 -17.56
C SER A 575 -5.69 -54.38 -17.81
N SER A 576 -5.25 -54.91 -18.95
CA SER A 576 -5.41 -56.31 -19.36
C SER A 576 -4.29 -57.24 -18.87
N ASP A 577 -3.27 -56.72 -18.19
CA ASP A 577 -2.16 -57.52 -17.64
C ASP A 577 -2.59 -58.19 -16.32
N ALA A 578 -2.52 -59.52 -16.27
CA ALA A 578 -2.90 -60.29 -15.08
C ALA A 578 -2.07 -59.89 -13.83
N GLY A 579 -0.83 -59.44 -14.04
CA GLY A 579 0.09 -58.98 -13.00
C GLY A 579 -0.32 -57.68 -12.32
N LEU A 580 -1.23 -56.90 -12.92
CA LEU A 580 -1.67 -55.61 -12.37
C LEU A 580 -2.33 -55.77 -11.00
N THR A 581 -3.09 -56.85 -10.79
CA THR A 581 -3.76 -57.15 -9.52
C THR A 581 -2.77 -57.30 -8.35
N ALA A 582 -1.58 -57.83 -8.63
CA ALA A 582 -0.51 -58.02 -7.64
C ALA A 582 0.22 -56.73 -7.26
N LEU A 583 0.04 -55.64 -8.02
CA LEU A 583 0.55 -54.30 -7.70
C LEU A 583 -0.40 -53.48 -6.79
N GLY A 584 -1.61 -53.99 -6.55
CA GLY A 584 -2.57 -53.43 -5.61
C GLY A 584 -3.55 -52.42 -6.23
N PRO A 585 -4.64 -52.10 -5.50
CA PRO A 585 -5.78 -51.35 -6.02
C PRO A 585 -5.44 -49.89 -6.37
N THR A 586 -4.44 -49.30 -5.72
CA THR A 586 -3.97 -47.94 -6.01
C THR A 586 -3.39 -47.81 -7.41
N VAL A 587 -2.64 -48.82 -7.87
CA VAL A 587 -2.08 -48.83 -9.23
C VAL A 587 -3.18 -49.06 -10.26
N GLY A 588 -4.15 -49.92 -9.96
CA GLY A 588 -5.37 -50.07 -10.77
C GLY A 588 -6.16 -48.76 -10.93
N ARG A 589 -6.27 -47.95 -9.88
CA ARG A 589 -6.85 -46.60 -9.97
C ARG A 589 -6.06 -45.69 -10.90
N TRP A 590 -4.73 -45.69 -10.83
CA TRP A 590 -3.93 -44.89 -11.75
C TRP A 590 -4.10 -45.32 -13.21
N VAL A 591 -4.19 -46.62 -13.47
CA VAL A 591 -4.50 -47.14 -14.81
C VAL A 591 -5.86 -46.63 -15.29
N GLU A 592 -6.88 -46.70 -14.44
CA GLU A 592 -8.22 -46.18 -14.78
C GLU A 592 -8.22 -44.67 -15.01
N ASP A 593 -7.51 -43.91 -14.18
CA ASP A 593 -7.37 -42.46 -14.32
C ASP A 593 -6.69 -42.12 -15.66
N VAL A 594 -5.61 -42.80 -16.05
CA VAL A 594 -4.94 -42.55 -17.34
C VAL A 594 -5.82 -42.96 -18.52
N ARG A 595 -6.60 -44.03 -18.35
CA ARG A 595 -7.51 -44.52 -19.39
C ARG A 595 -8.67 -43.57 -19.64
N SER A 596 -9.29 -43.08 -18.58
CA SER A 596 -10.59 -42.39 -18.63
C SER A 596 -10.49 -40.87 -18.49
N SER A 597 -9.40 -40.34 -17.93
CA SER A 597 -9.26 -38.90 -17.67
C SER A 597 -8.61 -38.18 -18.86
N PRO A 598 -9.15 -36.99 -19.24
CA PRO A 598 -8.43 -36.07 -20.13
C PRO A 598 -7.19 -35.45 -19.48
N ASP A 599 -7.04 -35.53 -18.15
CA ASP A 599 -5.95 -34.94 -17.34
C ASP A 599 -5.33 -35.98 -16.38
N GLY A 600 -4.99 -37.15 -16.91
CA GLY A 600 -4.41 -38.25 -16.11
C GLY A 600 -2.91 -38.09 -15.79
N ARG A 601 -2.31 -36.89 -15.92
CA ARG A 601 -0.85 -36.72 -15.92
C ARG A 601 -0.16 -37.28 -14.67
N GLN A 602 -0.65 -36.93 -13.49
CA GLN A 602 -0.05 -37.37 -12.22
C GLN A 602 -0.17 -38.89 -12.06
N SER A 603 -1.35 -39.45 -12.35
CA SER A 603 -1.59 -40.90 -12.34
C SER A 603 -0.70 -41.62 -13.37
N ARG A 604 -0.48 -41.02 -14.55
CA ARG A 604 0.41 -41.53 -15.60
C ARG A 604 1.88 -41.56 -15.16
N GLU A 605 2.38 -40.50 -14.55
CA GLU A 605 3.76 -40.43 -14.05
C GLU A 605 4.00 -41.48 -12.95
N ARG A 606 3.07 -41.57 -11.98
CA ARG A 606 3.11 -42.58 -10.91
C ARG A 606 3.02 -44.00 -11.45
N LEU A 607 2.15 -44.23 -12.45
CA LEU A 607 2.02 -45.52 -13.14
C LEU A 607 3.33 -45.89 -13.84
N ARG A 608 3.93 -44.97 -14.60
CA ARG A 608 5.21 -45.17 -15.29
C ARG A 608 6.32 -45.55 -14.31
N GLU A 609 6.49 -44.78 -13.23
CA GLU A 609 7.51 -45.07 -12.21
C GLU A 609 7.30 -46.44 -11.56
N THR A 610 6.05 -46.81 -11.30
CA THR A 610 5.71 -48.09 -10.68
C THR A 610 6.05 -49.26 -11.60
N ILE A 611 5.75 -49.14 -12.90
CA ILE A 611 6.11 -50.16 -13.89
C ILE A 611 7.64 -50.27 -14.03
N GLN A 612 8.36 -49.13 -13.97
CA GLN A 612 9.83 -49.14 -14.00
C GLN A 612 10.44 -49.78 -12.74
N ARG A 613 9.86 -49.56 -11.56
CA ARG A 613 10.29 -50.24 -10.32
C ARG A 613 10.01 -51.73 -10.37
N ASP A 614 8.84 -52.14 -10.89
CA ASP A 614 8.49 -53.55 -11.08
C ASP A 614 9.45 -54.23 -12.07
N MET A 615 9.79 -53.57 -13.18
CA MET A 615 10.79 -54.04 -14.14
C MET A 615 12.18 -54.23 -13.48
N ALA A 616 12.56 -53.35 -12.55
CA ALA A 616 13.83 -53.44 -11.82
C ALA A 616 13.85 -54.60 -10.79
N ALA A 617 12.71 -55.16 -10.43
CA ALA A 617 12.61 -56.32 -9.53
C ALA A 617 13.01 -57.65 -10.21
N GLY A 618 13.24 -57.66 -11.52
CA GLY A 618 13.80 -58.81 -12.23
C GLY A 618 12.93 -60.06 -12.11
N ALA A 619 13.43 -61.09 -11.42
CA ALA A 619 12.72 -62.36 -11.24
C ALA A 619 11.43 -62.21 -10.39
N ASP A 620 11.33 -61.16 -9.57
CA ASP A 620 10.17 -60.88 -8.72
C ASP A 620 9.18 -59.88 -9.36
N ALA A 621 9.39 -59.53 -10.64
CA ALA A 621 8.51 -58.61 -11.35
C ALA A 621 7.11 -59.21 -11.53
N LYS A 622 6.09 -58.40 -11.28
CA LYS A 622 4.69 -58.84 -11.29
C LYS A 622 4.04 -58.64 -12.65
N LEU A 623 4.43 -57.61 -13.39
CA LEU A 623 3.90 -57.32 -14.72
C LEU A 623 4.63 -58.12 -15.81
N SER A 624 3.97 -58.29 -16.95
CA SER A 624 4.60 -58.90 -18.11
C SER A 624 5.70 -58.01 -18.71
N SER A 625 6.66 -58.65 -19.40
CA SER A 625 7.70 -57.95 -20.16
C SER A 625 7.13 -56.98 -21.21
N ARG A 626 5.94 -57.28 -21.74
CA ARG A 626 5.19 -56.37 -22.64
C ARG A 626 4.80 -55.08 -21.93
N SER A 627 4.24 -55.16 -20.73
CA SER A 627 3.87 -53.98 -19.93
C SER A 627 5.09 -53.16 -19.51
N HIS A 628 6.21 -53.81 -19.21
CA HIS A 628 7.48 -53.12 -18.93
C HIS A 628 7.98 -52.31 -20.13
N GLN A 629 7.93 -52.87 -21.34
CA GLN A 629 8.32 -52.16 -22.57
C GLN A 629 7.45 -50.92 -22.84
N MET A 630 6.15 -51.03 -22.53
CA MET A 630 5.18 -49.96 -22.72
C MET A 630 5.34 -48.78 -21.75
N ALA A 631 6.08 -48.94 -20.64
CA ALA A 631 6.37 -47.84 -19.71
C ALA A 631 7.07 -46.66 -20.39
N SER A 632 7.88 -46.93 -21.41
CA SER A 632 8.55 -45.89 -22.22
C SER A 632 7.57 -44.98 -22.97
N LEU A 633 6.41 -45.52 -23.37
CA LEU A 633 5.35 -44.81 -24.10
C LEU A 633 4.48 -43.94 -23.17
N LEU A 634 4.57 -44.13 -21.85
CA LEU A 634 3.96 -43.25 -20.84
C LEU A 634 4.82 -42.03 -20.50
N LYS A 635 5.99 -41.88 -21.14
CA LYS A 635 6.86 -40.72 -20.97
C LYS A 635 6.24 -39.48 -21.62
N ASP A 636 6.45 -38.31 -21.01
CA ASP A 636 6.17 -37.06 -21.70
C ASP A 636 7.09 -36.92 -22.92
N PRO A 637 6.61 -36.35 -24.05
CA PRO A 637 7.44 -36.20 -25.23
C PRO A 637 8.55 -35.18 -24.94
N GLU A 638 9.81 -35.63 -24.86
CA GLU A 638 10.97 -34.74 -24.78
C GLU A 638 11.21 -34.12 -26.17
N THR A 639 10.74 -32.89 -26.35
CA THR A 639 10.94 -32.13 -27.60
C THR A 639 11.78 -30.88 -27.29
N PRO A 640 13.04 -30.80 -27.78
CA PRO A 640 13.83 -29.57 -27.69
C PRO A 640 13.27 -28.55 -28.69
N GLY A 641 12.75 -27.43 -28.19
CA GLY A 641 12.31 -26.29 -29.02
C GLY A 641 11.09 -26.57 -29.90
N THR A 642 10.05 -25.76 -29.74
CA THR A 642 8.68 -25.89 -30.30
C THR A 642 7.90 -27.07 -29.73
N LEU A 643 6.87 -26.74 -28.94
CA LEU A 643 5.91 -27.71 -28.40
C LEU A 643 5.27 -28.50 -29.55
N PRO A 644 4.97 -29.80 -29.35
CA PRO A 644 4.34 -30.62 -30.37
C PRO A 644 3.03 -29.95 -30.83
N LYS A 645 2.89 -29.70 -32.14
CA LYS A 645 1.63 -29.20 -32.75
C LYS A 645 0.64 -30.36 -32.90
N VAL A 646 0.32 -31.00 -31.79
CA VAL A 646 -0.71 -32.04 -31.66
C VAL A 646 -2.02 -31.37 -31.28
N GLY A 647 -3.13 -31.80 -31.89
CA GLY A 647 -4.45 -31.35 -31.47
C GLY A 647 -4.88 -32.04 -30.19
N PRO A 648 -5.80 -31.43 -29.40
CA PRO A 648 -6.40 -32.10 -28.26
C PRO A 648 -7.06 -33.41 -28.70
N SER A 649 -6.96 -34.45 -27.89
CA SER A 649 -7.67 -35.70 -28.12
C SER A 649 -9.19 -35.44 -28.27
N LEU A 650 -9.78 -35.97 -29.34
CA LEU A 650 -11.23 -35.96 -29.55
C LEU A 650 -11.96 -37.06 -28.75
N ARG A 651 -11.21 -37.92 -28.03
CA ARG A 651 -11.76 -39.03 -27.22
C ARG A 651 -12.81 -38.56 -26.21
N HIS A 652 -12.68 -37.33 -25.73
CA HIS A 652 -13.62 -36.70 -24.78
C HIS A 652 -14.44 -35.56 -25.41
N VAL A 653 -14.65 -35.54 -26.73
CA VAL A 653 -15.44 -34.47 -27.37
C VAL A 653 -16.85 -34.39 -26.79
N ALA A 654 -17.45 -35.53 -26.42
CA ALA A 654 -18.78 -35.60 -25.81
C ALA A 654 -18.88 -34.89 -24.44
N SER A 655 -17.78 -34.69 -23.71
CA SER A 655 -17.81 -33.90 -22.47
C SER A 655 -17.69 -32.39 -22.72
N LYS A 656 -17.36 -31.99 -23.95
CA LYS A 656 -17.08 -30.61 -24.34
C LYS A 656 -18.20 -29.99 -25.19
N VAL A 657 -19.04 -30.81 -25.84
CA VAL A 657 -20.12 -30.33 -26.69
C VAL A 657 -21.44 -31.00 -26.33
N GLY A 658 -22.51 -30.21 -26.26
CA GLY A 658 -23.87 -30.72 -26.09
C GLY A 658 -24.39 -31.36 -27.38
N PHE A 659 -25.38 -32.25 -27.25
CA PHE A 659 -26.03 -32.93 -28.39
C PHE A 659 -26.52 -31.93 -29.44
N ASP A 660 -27.21 -30.87 -29.01
CA ASP A 660 -27.79 -29.87 -29.92
C ASP A 660 -26.73 -29.13 -30.73
N TRP A 661 -25.61 -28.77 -30.09
CA TRP A 661 -24.49 -28.12 -30.77
C TRP A 661 -23.85 -29.05 -31.79
N LEU A 662 -23.60 -30.31 -31.42
CA LEU A 662 -22.98 -31.30 -32.31
C LEU A 662 -23.89 -31.64 -33.49
N TYR A 663 -25.19 -31.81 -33.25
CA TYR A 663 -26.19 -32.05 -34.27
C TYR A 663 -26.29 -30.88 -35.25
N ALA A 664 -26.36 -29.64 -34.73
CA ALA A 664 -26.40 -28.44 -35.57
C ALA A 664 -25.13 -28.30 -36.42
N TRP A 665 -23.96 -28.53 -35.82
CA TRP A 665 -22.68 -28.46 -36.51
C TRP A 665 -22.52 -29.53 -37.59
N LEU A 666 -22.93 -30.78 -37.33
CA LEU A 666 -22.90 -31.86 -38.34
C LEU A 666 -23.92 -31.62 -39.47
N ARG A 667 -25.07 -31.03 -39.16
CA ARG A 667 -26.13 -30.74 -40.14
C ARG A 667 -25.72 -29.63 -41.11
N ASN A 668 -25.14 -28.54 -40.60
CA ASN A 668 -24.70 -27.42 -41.43
C ASN A 668 -23.51 -26.67 -40.79
N PRO A 669 -22.27 -27.14 -41.00
CA PRO A 669 -21.10 -26.54 -40.36
C PRO A 669 -20.81 -25.10 -40.85
N GLN A 670 -21.39 -24.70 -41.98
CA GLN A 670 -21.25 -23.34 -42.54
C GLN A 670 -21.97 -22.28 -41.69
N ASP A 671 -23.00 -22.65 -40.91
CA ASP A 671 -23.70 -21.73 -40.00
C ASP A 671 -22.78 -21.25 -38.85
N PHE A 672 -21.85 -22.10 -38.42
CA PHE A 672 -20.86 -21.73 -37.42
C PHE A 672 -19.68 -20.96 -38.05
N ARG A 673 -19.20 -21.39 -39.22
CA ARG A 673 -18.15 -20.69 -39.97
C ARG A 673 -18.32 -20.89 -41.48
N PRO A 674 -18.56 -19.82 -42.26
CA PRO A 674 -18.89 -19.91 -43.69
C PRO A 674 -17.86 -20.61 -44.57
N SER A 675 -16.59 -20.64 -44.15
CA SER A 675 -15.49 -21.27 -44.90
C SER A 675 -15.29 -22.76 -44.61
N THR A 676 -16.12 -23.36 -43.75
CA THR A 676 -16.04 -24.79 -43.42
C THR A 676 -16.58 -25.61 -44.60
N LYS A 677 -15.79 -26.59 -45.06
CA LYS A 677 -16.13 -27.47 -46.19
C LYS A 677 -16.77 -28.76 -45.73
#